data_AF-A0A3E1NSY0-F1
#
_entry.id   AF-A0A3E1NSY0-F1
#
_cell.length_a   1.000
_cell.length_b   1.000
_cell.length_c   1.000
_cell.angle_alpha   90.00
_cell.angle_beta   90.00
_cell.angle_gamma   90.00
#
_symmetry.space_group_name_H-M   'P 1'
#
loop_
_entity.id
_entity.type
_entity.pdbx_description
1 polymer ?
#
loop_
_entity_poly.entity_id
_entity_poly.type
_entity_poly.pdbx_seq_one_letter_code
_entity_poly.pdbx_strand_id
1 'polypeptide(L)'
;MKITHTLLLLLLALPSTAQQTLWRISSPQTKQASYLFGTTYSNAPNAFNFNDSVLVAFRKSKGFAMETNYDSLFQYLSIAKYEEGTNNPIRSILSKEEYAFADSLVFKRRREHIEDLQTKHLTVVASRITGDKILPLVGPEYPQFWLSLQADKLGKTTYGLEKAQNQVKVLFPDTVLPAFKKYFLSRIGYLSADGTTPDQHLESRAEEMAANFIRLSRTTSIFAAIDTLYIPGLIQQLRRQGYKVTPVNAATTDRAKQDRAQLENDTWFALNKPEEGFSVLLPSYPKKSRSADLENEKYYIGGNKTSGGIVAIRELTDMAIPRDTIVAEILKKYTKKQKLASIPTKHIVYKRHNGIEISVREKEGMFSLRMFLVNNRVFTFIYAGQDTIDRDRLFNSVKLYDIRPQTVYDSFTVRGGAATVLMPANRFSYREATYTHVYKAADYAQHISYFLRTELPPAGGQADDGTMSLTEETRSPLANASKIDSISYQKNGLPVYTVKYKQLNGFMSRQDVIKRGTATFTLISTYDPRQTDSNYVNRFFNSFQLRPVQSNAEWETFTDNDSSFTIKTPAYMRFNILAIGWDHLAGASRKVYTAWDTASQARYRVSVISFDENEQAAVSSGFMSADADQTIISSTNYKTGDLPTWELTLQAKNHYTREYRKALISGQKAYIIQAFLPEEMASTGYGQRFLNSFRLLKSEAMQQ
;
A
#
# COMPACT_ATOMS: atom_id res chain seq x y z
N MET A 1 -18.64 -11.99 28.29
CA MET A 1 -18.58 -13.32 27.66
C MET A 1 -17.82 -13.19 26.35
N LYS A 2 -16.59 -13.72 26.25
CA LYS A 2 -15.70 -13.53 25.09
C LYS A 2 -16.10 -14.51 23.99
N ILE A 3 -16.81 -14.04 22.96
CA ILE A 3 -17.10 -14.86 21.79
C ILE A 3 -16.10 -14.50 20.68
N THR A 4 -15.06 -15.33 20.55
CA THR A 4 -14.15 -15.33 19.42
C THR A 4 -14.87 -15.84 18.17
N HIS A 5 -15.39 -14.93 17.34
CA HIS A 5 -15.88 -15.28 16.01
C HIS A 5 -14.74 -15.07 15.01
N THR A 6 -14.07 -16.16 14.65
CA THR A 6 -13.25 -16.23 13.44
C THR A 6 -13.98 -17.17 12.50
N LEU A 7 -14.79 -16.65 11.57
CA LEU A 7 -15.33 -17.48 10.50
C LEU A 7 -15.55 -16.62 9.26
N LEU A 8 -14.52 -16.59 8.41
CA LEU A 8 -14.58 -16.12 7.03
C LEU A 8 -14.29 -17.34 6.14
N LEU A 9 -15.19 -17.60 5.19
CA LEU A 9 -15.43 -18.85 4.44
C LEU A 9 -16.18 -19.93 5.25
N LEU A 10 -17.39 -19.60 5.70
CA LEU A 10 -18.43 -20.59 6.02
C LEU A 10 -18.98 -21.16 4.70
N LEU A 11 -18.19 -22.00 4.04
CA LEU A 11 -18.73 -23.03 3.17
C LEU A 11 -19.35 -24.09 4.09
N LEU A 12 -20.68 -24.20 4.06
CA LEU A 12 -21.46 -25.33 4.60
C LEU A 12 -21.06 -25.79 6.02
N ALA A 13 -21.62 -25.16 7.05
CA ALA A 13 -21.84 -25.87 8.32
C ALA A 13 -23.14 -26.68 8.24
N LEU A 14 -23.20 -27.63 7.30
CA LEU A 14 -23.80 -28.91 7.64
C LEU A 14 -22.70 -29.71 8.35
N PRO A 15 -22.99 -30.55 9.35
CA PRO A 15 -22.02 -31.51 9.85
C PRO A 15 -21.77 -32.53 8.73
N SER A 16 -20.99 -32.16 7.72
CA SER A 16 -20.43 -33.15 6.82
C SER A 16 -19.35 -33.85 7.65
N THR A 17 -19.62 -35.09 8.01
CA THR A 17 -18.62 -36.10 8.35
C THR A 17 -17.79 -36.44 7.10
N ALA A 18 -17.39 -35.44 6.31
CA ALA A 18 -16.56 -35.61 5.13
C ALA A 18 -15.17 -36.03 5.62
N GLN A 19 -15.00 -37.34 5.71
CA GLN A 19 -13.75 -37.98 6.05
C GLN A 19 -12.67 -37.48 5.08
N GLN A 20 -11.59 -36.90 5.62
CA GLN A 20 -10.44 -36.50 4.81
C GLN A 20 -9.96 -37.72 4.03
N THR A 21 -10.05 -37.63 2.71
CA THR A 21 -9.89 -38.76 1.82
C THR A 21 -8.62 -38.58 1.01
N LEU A 22 -7.88 -39.68 0.86
CA LEU A 22 -6.64 -39.74 0.10
C LEU A 22 -6.91 -40.60 -1.14
N TRP A 23 -6.53 -40.12 -2.31
CA TRP A 23 -6.64 -40.87 -3.56
C TRP A 23 -5.25 -41.08 -4.15
N ARG A 24 -5.01 -42.31 -4.62
CA ARG A 24 -3.84 -42.67 -5.41
C ARG A 24 -4.17 -42.46 -6.89
N ILE A 25 -3.34 -41.66 -7.55
CA ILE A 25 -3.44 -41.31 -8.95
C ILE A 25 -2.33 -42.04 -9.71
N SER A 26 -2.71 -42.91 -10.65
CA SER A 26 -1.76 -43.64 -11.50
C SER A 26 -1.96 -43.23 -12.95
N SER A 27 -0.89 -42.77 -13.58
CA SER A 27 -0.88 -42.44 -15.01
C SER A 27 -0.60 -43.68 -15.85
N PRO A 28 -1.16 -43.78 -17.06
CA PRO A 28 -0.69 -44.75 -18.05
C PRO A 28 0.77 -44.52 -18.48
N GLN A 29 1.27 -43.29 -18.34
CA GLN A 29 2.54 -42.82 -18.91
C GLN A 29 3.70 -42.80 -17.90
N THR A 30 3.42 -42.89 -16.60
CA THR A 30 4.45 -42.81 -15.54
C THR A 30 4.29 -43.95 -14.54
N LYS A 31 5.43 -44.55 -14.12
CA LYS A 31 5.44 -45.68 -13.16
C LYS A 31 5.25 -45.24 -11.71
N GLN A 32 5.51 -43.98 -11.38
CA GLN A 32 5.38 -43.46 -10.01
C GLN A 32 3.98 -42.89 -9.78
N ALA A 33 3.34 -43.31 -8.69
CA ALA A 33 2.03 -42.81 -8.31
C ALA A 33 2.12 -41.39 -7.73
N SER A 34 1.11 -40.58 -8.02
CA SER A 34 0.83 -39.31 -7.37
C SER A 34 -0.37 -39.47 -6.44
N TYR A 35 -0.60 -38.49 -5.57
CA TYR A 35 -1.63 -38.55 -4.55
C TYR A 35 -2.41 -37.24 -4.51
N LEU A 36 -3.71 -37.35 -4.27
CA LEU A 36 -4.61 -36.24 -4.04
C LEU A 36 -5.19 -36.39 -2.63
N PHE A 37 -5.16 -35.35 -1.83
CA PHE A 37 -5.60 -35.35 -0.44
C PHE A 37 -6.57 -34.19 -0.20
N GLY A 38 -7.76 -34.52 0.29
CA GLY A 38 -8.78 -33.53 0.67
C GLY A 38 -8.47 -32.93 2.04
N THR A 39 -8.10 -31.66 2.07
CA THR A 39 -7.96 -30.87 3.29
C THR A 39 -9.25 -30.13 3.62
N THR A 40 -9.46 -29.82 4.90
CA THR A 40 -10.54 -28.94 5.34
C THR A 40 -9.97 -27.58 5.75
N TYR A 41 -10.68 -26.48 5.45
CA TYR A 41 -10.35 -25.14 5.94
C TYR A 41 -10.77 -24.97 7.40
N SER A 42 -10.16 -25.76 8.30
CA SER A 42 -10.42 -25.73 9.74
C SER A 42 -9.13 -25.82 10.54
N ASN A 43 -9.06 -25.10 11.65
CA ASN A 43 -8.00 -25.21 12.66
C ASN A 43 -8.42 -26.06 13.87
N ALA A 44 -9.58 -26.71 13.80
CA ALA A 44 -10.03 -27.61 14.84
C ALA A 44 -9.08 -28.81 14.96
N PRO A 45 -8.89 -29.39 16.16
CA PRO A 45 -7.94 -30.49 16.35
C PRO A 45 -8.13 -31.69 15.41
N ASN A 46 -9.38 -31.99 15.05
CA ASN A 46 -9.74 -33.06 14.12
C ASN A 46 -9.32 -32.81 12.67
N ALA A 47 -8.97 -31.58 12.28
CA ALA A 47 -8.44 -31.26 10.95
C ALA A 47 -7.09 -31.93 10.68
N PHE A 48 -6.39 -32.39 11.72
CA PHE A 48 -5.13 -33.13 11.62
C PHE A 48 -5.27 -34.64 11.87
N ASN A 49 -6.49 -35.18 11.92
CA ASN A 49 -6.73 -36.62 12.04
C ASN A 49 -6.50 -37.34 10.70
N PHE A 50 -5.25 -37.29 10.22
CA PHE A 50 -4.82 -37.96 9.00
C PHE A 50 -4.90 -39.47 9.17
N ASN A 51 -5.33 -40.18 8.12
CA ASN A 51 -5.16 -41.63 8.08
C ASN A 51 -3.67 -42.00 7.97
N ASP A 52 -3.33 -43.24 8.30
CA ASP A 52 -1.95 -43.70 8.42
C ASP A 52 -1.17 -43.65 7.09
N SER A 53 -1.87 -43.54 5.95
CA SER A 53 -1.26 -43.47 4.62
C SER A 53 -0.94 -42.04 4.15
N VAL A 54 -1.51 -40.99 4.75
CA VAL A 54 -1.31 -39.60 4.31
C VAL A 54 0.16 -39.21 4.37
N LEU A 55 0.80 -39.33 5.54
CA LEU A 55 2.19 -38.92 5.72
C LEU A 55 3.19 -39.85 5.01
N VAL A 56 2.81 -41.11 4.81
CA VAL A 56 3.59 -42.06 3.99
C VAL A 56 3.58 -41.64 2.51
N ALA A 57 2.39 -41.33 1.96
CA ALA A 57 2.24 -40.85 0.59
C ALA A 57 2.92 -39.50 0.37
N PHE A 58 2.81 -38.60 1.35
CA PHE A 58 3.48 -37.31 1.37
C PHE A 58 5.01 -37.47 1.33
N ARG A 59 5.59 -38.32 2.19
CA ARG A 59 7.04 -38.58 2.21
C ARG A 59 7.53 -39.20 0.89
N LYS A 60 6.79 -40.17 0.32
CA LYS A 60 7.14 -40.86 -0.94
C LYS A 60 7.09 -39.97 -2.19
N SER A 61 6.30 -38.91 -2.17
CA SER A 61 6.16 -38.00 -3.32
C SER A 61 7.35 -37.05 -3.41
N LYS A 62 7.83 -36.77 -4.62
CA LYS A 62 8.97 -35.87 -4.83
C LYS A 62 8.58 -34.39 -4.78
N GLY A 63 7.36 -34.06 -5.19
CA GLY A 63 6.80 -32.71 -5.12
C GLY A 63 5.55 -32.63 -4.25
N PHE A 64 5.24 -31.41 -3.81
CA PHE A 64 4.03 -31.07 -3.08
C PHE A 64 3.23 -30.01 -3.85
N ALA A 65 1.94 -30.22 -4.02
CA ALA A 65 1.05 -29.26 -4.66
C ALA A 65 -0.04 -28.79 -3.69
N MET A 66 -0.37 -27.52 -3.76
CA MET A 66 -1.46 -26.88 -3.03
C MET A 66 -2.35 -26.14 -4.04
N GLU A 67 -3.52 -25.67 -3.61
CA GLU A 67 -4.39 -24.88 -4.49
C GLU A 67 -3.62 -23.71 -5.09
N THR A 68 -3.06 -22.86 -4.23
CA THR A 68 -2.26 -21.73 -4.65
C THR A 68 -0.97 -21.64 -3.87
N ASN A 69 0.10 -21.20 -4.53
CA ASN A 69 1.37 -20.97 -3.88
C ASN A 69 1.25 -19.79 -2.88
N TYR A 70 1.54 -20.03 -1.61
CA TYR A 70 1.34 -19.03 -0.56
C TYR A 70 2.20 -17.77 -0.73
N ASP A 71 3.44 -17.87 -1.23
CA ASP A 71 4.27 -16.68 -1.48
C ASP A 71 3.63 -15.77 -2.53
N SER A 72 3.13 -16.37 -3.61
CA SER A 72 2.39 -15.66 -4.66
C SER A 72 1.08 -15.09 -4.11
N LEU A 73 0.33 -15.86 -3.32
CA LEU A 73 -0.91 -15.41 -2.68
C LEU A 73 -0.69 -14.20 -1.77
N PHE A 74 0.34 -14.23 -0.90
CA PHE A 74 0.68 -13.09 -0.05
C PHE A 74 1.07 -11.86 -0.86
N GLN A 75 1.80 -12.04 -1.96
CA GLN A 75 2.15 -10.95 -2.86
C GLN A 75 0.90 -10.33 -3.47
N TYR A 76 0.01 -11.11 -4.09
CA TYR A 76 -1.20 -10.59 -4.71
C TYR A 76 -2.18 -9.99 -3.70
N LEU A 77 -2.32 -10.57 -2.51
CA LEU A 77 -3.14 -10.00 -1.44
C LEU A 77 -2.58 -8.67 -0.94
N SER A 78 -1.25 -8.53 -0.86
CA SER A 78 -0.64 -7.24 -0.53
C SER A 78 -0.95 -6.20 -1.60
N ILE A 79 -0.83 -6.56 -2.88
CA ILE A 79 -1.15 -5.68 -4.00
C ILE A 79 -2.63 -5.28 -3.95
N ALA A 80 -3.57 -6.22 -3.96
CA ALA A 80 -5.01 -5.94 -3.96
C ALA A 80 -5.48 -5.19 -2.70
N LYS A 81 -4.83 -5.40 -1.55
CA LYS A 81 -5.12 -4.65 -0.33
C LYS A 81 -4.63 -3.21 -0.37
N TYR A 82 -3.62 -2.88 -1.19
CA TYR A 82 -2.97 -1.57 -1.23
C TYR A 82 -3.08 -0.85 -2.60
N GLU A 83 -3.69 -1.48 -3.59
CA GLU A 83 -4.06 -0.85 -4.88
C GLU A 83 -5.08 0.26 -4.62
N GLU A 84 -4.63 1.50 -4.82
CA GLU A 84 -5.49 2.67 -4.85
C GLU A 84 -6.31 2.64 -6.13
N GLY A 85 -7.59 2.26 -6.03
CA GLY A 85 -8.56 2.64 -7.03
C GLY A 85 -8.72 4.16 -7.02
N THR A 86 -8.46 4.82 -8.14
CA THR A 86 -8.81 6.24 -8.35
C THR A 86 -10.31 6.48 -8.34
N ASN A 87 -11.10 5.43 -8.54
CA ASN A 87 -12.55 5.43 -8.37
C ASN A 87 -12.91 4.80 -7.02
N ASN A 88 -13.90 5.36 -6.32
CA ASN A 88 -14.52 4.74 -5.16
C ASN A 88 -15.65 3.80 -5.63
N PRO A 89 -15.40 2.51 -5.93
CA PRO A 89 -16.44 1.63 -6.48
C PRO A 89 -17.58 1.42 -5.49
N ILE A 90 -17.34 1.57 -4.18
CA ILE A 90 -18.35 1.33 -3.15
C ILE A 90 -19.57 2.23 -3.35
N ARG A 91 -19.40 3.49 -3.79
CA ARG A 91 -20.54 4.39 -4.09
C ARG A 91 -21.34 3.98 -5.32
N SER A 92 -20.71 3.33 -6.28
CA SER A 92 -21.42 2.76 -7.44
C SER A 92 -22.14 1.44 -7.11
N ILE A 93 -21.75 0.79 -6.02
CA ILE A 93 -22.29 -0.51 -5.61
C ILE A 93 -23.40 -0.36 -4.55
N LEU A 94 -23.18 0.51 -3.57
CA LEU A 94 -24.11 0.76 -2.46
C LEU A 94 -25.04 1.94 -2.77
N SER A 95 -26.30 1.85 -2.36
CA SER A 95 -27.20 3.01 -2.31
C SER A 95 -26.67 4.05 -1.32
N LYS A 96 -27.23 5.26 -1.35
CA LYS A 96 -26.86 6.35 -0.42
C LYS A 96 -27.05 5.91 1.04
N GLU A 97 -28.14 5.20 1.33
CA GLU A 97 -28.51 4.71 2.65
C GLU A 97 -27.60 3.57 3.10
N GLU A 98 -27.34 2.60 2.23
CA GLU A 98 -26.41 1.48 2.47
C GLU A 98 -24.98 1.99 2.75
N TYR A 99 -24.54 2.98 1.98
CA TYR A 99 -23.24 3.61 2.16
C TYR A 99 -23.16 4.36 3.50
N ALA A 100 -24.15 5.20 3.82
CA ALA A 100 -24.18 5.95 5.06
C ALA A 100 -24.20 5.02 6.29
N PHE A 101 -24.95 3.92 6.22
CA PHE A 101 -24.95 2.90 7.27
C PHE A 101 -23.57 2.26 7.44
N ALA A 102 -22.96 1.79 6.35
CA ALA A 102 -21.62 1.19 6.40
C ALA A 102 -20.57 2.19 6.92
N ASP A 103 -20.61 3.43 6.48
CA ASP A 103 -19.70 4.51 6.90
C ASP A 103 -19.83 4.80 8.40
N SER A 104 -21.06 4.84 8.92
CA SER A 104 -21.31 5.03 10.35
C SER A 104 -20.68 3.91 11.21
N LEU A 105 -20.69 2.66 10.72
CA LEU A 105 -20.10 1.52 11.42
C LEU A 105 -18.56 1.59 11.41
N VAL A 106 -17.96 2.01 10.29
CA VAL A 106 -16.51 2.25 10.21
C VAL A 106 -16.11 3.37 11.16
N PHE A 107 -16.81 4.51 11.12
CA PHE A 107 -16.52 5.65 11.98
C PHE A 107 -16.65 5.31 13.46
N LYS A 108 -17.72 4.60 13.85
CA LYS A 108 -17.94 4.15 15.23
C LYS A 108 -16.79 3.29 15.74
N ARG A 109 -16.22 2.42 14.89
CA ARG A 109 -15.18 1.47 15.29
C ARG A 109 -13.75 2.00 15.15
N ARG A 110 -13.49 2.87 14.16
CA ARG A 110 -12.14 3.27 13.74
C ARG A 110 -11.89 4.77 13.81
N ARG A 111 -12.93 5.60 13.98
CA ARG A 111 -12.85 7.07 13.90
C ARG A 111 -12.29 7.56 12.54
N GLU A 112 -12.56 6.80 11.49
CA GLU A 112 -12.20 7.07 10.09
C GLU A 112 -13.46 6.94 9.23
N HIS A 113 -13.59 7.67 8.13
CA HIS A 113 -14.64 7.45 7.13
C HIS A 113 -14.16 6.47 6.04
N ILE A 114 -15.09 5.81 5.35
CA ILE A 114 -14.80 4.92 4.21
C ILE A 114 -13.99 5.67 3.14
N GLU A 115 -14.23 6.97 2.97
CA GLU A 115 -13.51 7.81 2.02
C GLU A 115 -12.02 7.98 2.32
N ASP A 116 -11.66 7.87 3.60
CA ASP A 116 -10.28 8.05 4.07
C ASP A 116 -9.50 6.73 4.00
N LEU A 117 -10.19 5.62 3.75
CA LEU A 117 -9.55 4.34 3.54
C LEU A 117 -8.70 4.37 2.27
N GLN A 118 -7.46 3.92 2.42
CA GLN A 118 -6.51 3.71 1.32
C GLN A 118 -7.11 2.81 0.22
N THR A 119 -7.88 1.79 0.62
CA THR A 119 -8.49 0.81 -0.29
C THR A 119 -9.97 0.70 -0.01
N LYS A 120 -10.77 1.04 -1.03
CA LYS A 120 -12.22 1.16 -0.94
C LYS A 120 -12.89 -0.06 -1.60
N HIS A 121 -12.71 -1.22 -0.98
CA HIS A 121 -13.37 -2.47 -1.38
C HIS A 121 -14.32 -2.95 -0.26
N LEU A 122 -15.45 -3.58 -0.62
CA LEU A 122 -16.43 -4.07 0.37
C LEU A 122 -15.79 -5.02 1.38
N THR A 123 -14.83 -5.83 0.96
CA THR A 123 -14.06 -6.74 1.84
C THR A 123 -13.22 -5.97 2.88
N VAL A 124 -12.63 -4.84 2.48
CA VAL A 124 -11.87 -3.98 3.40
C VAL A 124 -12.81 -3.31 4.38
N VAL A 125 -13.92 -2.75 3.90
CA VAL A 125 -14.93 -2.11 4.76
C VAL A 125 -15.49 -3.11 5.77
N ALA A 126 -15.86 -4.32 5.32
CA ALA A 126 -16.30 -5.39 6.21
C ALA A 126 -15.24 -5.73 7.28
N SER A 127 -13.96 -5.82 6.90
CA SER A 127 -12.86 -6.03 7.86
C SER A 127 -12.71 -4.87 8.86
N ARG A 128 -12.91 -3.62 8.43
CA ARG A 128 -12.88 -2.46 9.35
C ARG A 128 -14.02 -2.49 10.35
N ILE A 129 -15.20 -2.94 9.92
CA ILE A 129 -16.43 -3.07 10.73
C ILE A 129 -16.37 -4.28 11.67
N THR A 130 -15.89 -5.43 11.21
CA THR A 130 -15.88 -6.73 11.95
C THR A 130 -14.61 -6.95 12.76
N GLY A 131 -13.48 -6.39 12.32
CA GLY A 131 -12.15 -6.63 12.88
C GLY A 131 -11.46 -7.87 12.33
N ASP A 132 -12.10 -8.57 11.40
CA ASP A 132 -11.56 -9.81 10.84
C ASP A 132 -10.34 -9.53 9.98
N LYS A 133 -9.36 -10.44 10.03
CA LYS A 133 -8.21 -10.39 9.11
C LYS A 133 -8.68 -10.80 7.71
N ILE A 134 -8.32 -9.99 6.72
CA ILE A 134 -8.64 -10.20 5.30
C ILE A 134 -7.84 -11.39 4.71
N LEU A 135 -6.73 -11.78 5.36
CA LEU A 135 -5.87 -12.84 4.87
C LEU A 135 -6.57 -14.21 4.97
N PRO A 136 -6.42 -15.09 3.96
CA PRO A 136 -6.85 -16.47 4.05
C PRO A 136 -6.15 -17.13 5.24
N LEU A 137 -6.78 -18.19 5.73
CA LEU A 137 -6.38 -19.01 6.87
C LEU A 137 -4.96 -19.60 6.67
N VAL A 138 -3.94 -18.79 6.97
CA VAL A 138 -2.52 -19.08 6.72
C VAL A 138 -1.75 -19.22 8.03
N GLY A 139 -1.34 -20.44 8.35
CA GLY A 139 -0.65 -20.75 9.60
C GLY A 139 -0.47 -22.26 9.81
N PRO A 140 0.49 -22.68 10.65
CA PRO A 140 0.73 -24.10 10.95
C PRO A 140 -0.48 -24.81 11.59
N GLU A 141 -1.49 -24.06 12.04
CA GLU A 141 -2.77 -24.56 12.53
C GLU A 141 -3.73 -25.02 11.41
N TYR A 142 -3.39 -24.81 10.13
CA TYR A 142 -4.19 -25.27 8.99
C TYR A 142 -3.47 -26.42 8.25
N PRO A 143 -4.12 -27.57 7.98
CA PRO A 143 -3.46 -28.76 7.43
C PRO A 143 -2.72 -28.55 6.10
N GLN A 144 -3.31 -27.83 5.15
CA GLN A 144 -2.67 -27.58 3.84
C GLN A 144 -1.40 -26.74 3.99
N PHE A 145 -1.45 -25.67 4.80
CA PHE A 145 -0.30 -24.83 5.10
C PHE A 145 0.75 -25.60 5.89
N TRP A 146 0.35 -26.38 6.90
CA TRP A 146 1.28 -27.23 7.64
C TRP A 146 2.00 -28.23 6.74
N LEU A 147 1.30 -28.89 5.82
CA LEU A 147 1.89 -29.82 4.85
C LEU A 147 2.85 -29.11 3.90
N SER A 148 2.56 -27.87 3.49
CA SER A 148 3.50 -27.08 2.69
C SER A 148 4.78 -26.78 3.46
N LEU A 149 4.68 -26.41 4.75
CA LEU A 149 5.86 -26.20 5.60
C LEU A 149 6.73 -27.46 5.69
N GLN A 150 6.11 -28.63 5.88
CA GLN A 150 6.86 -29.89 5.92
C GLN A 150 7.46 -30.24 4.55
N ALA A 151 6.83 -29.82 3.45
CA ALA A 151 7.36 -30.09 2.11
C ALA A 151 8.66 -29.31 1.89
N ASP A 152 8.68 -28.05 2.30
CA ASP A 152 9.87 -27.20 2.24
C ASP A 152 11.00 -27.74 3.14
N LYS A 153 10.68 -28.18 4.37
CA LYS A 153 11.67 -28.85 5.26
C LYS A 153 12.31 -30.07 4.61
N LEU A 154 11.51 -30.86 3.90
CA LEU A 154 11.97 -32.08 3.22
C LEU A 154 12.62 -31.80 1.86
N GLY A 155 12.83 -30.53 1.48
CA GLY A 155 13.44 -30.15 0.21
C GLY A 155 12.59 -30.51 -1.01
N LYS A 156 11.27 -30.70 -0.84
CA LYS A 156 10.35 -30.99 -1.94
C LYS A 156 10.08 -29.72 -2.73
N THR A 157 9.95 -29.84 -4.05
CA THR A 157 9.47 -28.71 -4.86
C THR A 157 7.98 -28.48 -4.60
N THR A 158 7.60 -27.24 -4.30
CA THR A 158 6.22 -26.84 -4.04
C THR A 158 5.57 -26.18 -5.26
N TYR A 159 4.29 -26.49 -5.50
CA TYR A 159 3.54 -26.04 -6.68
C TYR A 159 2.16 -25.48 -6.28
N GLY A 160 1.69 -24.45 -7.01
CA GLY A 160 0.28 -24.05 -7.01
C GLY A 160 -0.44 -24.70 -8.20
N LEU A 161 -1.63 -25.25 -7.98
CA LEU A 161 -2.48 -25.82 -9.03
C LEU A 161 -3.36 -24.77 -9.73
N GLU A 162 -3.51 -23.58 -9.14
CA GLU A 162 -4.15 -22.43 -9.74
C GLU A 162 -3.38 -21.13 -9.44
N LYS A 163 -3.71 -20.08 -10.20
CA LYS A 163 -3.14 -18.75 -10.03
C LYS A 163 -3.61 -18.09 -8.73
N ALA A 164 -2.69 -17.47 -8.00
CA ALA A 164 -3.00 -16.69 -6.80
C ALA A 164 -4.04 -15.58 -7.04
N GLN A 165 -4.06 -15.01 -8.24
CA GLN A 165 -5.04 -14.03 -8.68
C GLN A 165 -6.47 -14.55 -8.59
N ASN A 166 -6.71 -15.84 -8.87
CA ASN A 166 -8.05 -16.42 -8.80
C ASN A 166 -8.60 -16.35 -7.36
N GLN A 167 -7.75 -16.66 -6.38
CA GLN A 167 -8.08 -16.56 -4.95
C GLN A 167 -8.30 -15.10 -4.51
N VAL A 168 -7.47 -14.18 -5.02
CA VAL A 168 -7.61 -12.75 -4.73
C VAL A 168 -8.87 -12.16 -5.35
N LYS A 169 -9.25 -12.54 -6.58
CA LYS A 169 -10.48 -12.08 -7.24
C LYS A 169 -11.76 -12.50 -6.52
N VAL A 170 -11.74 -13.58 -5.74
CA VAL A 170 -12.89 -13.93 -4.88
C VAL A 170 -13.08 -12.90 -3.77
N LEU A 171 -11.97 -12.43 -3.18
CA LEU A 171 -11.98 -11.42 -2.11
C LEU A 171 -12.12 -9.99 -2.65
N PHE A 172 -11.59 -9.74 -3.84
CA PHE A 172 -11.51 -8.45 -4.50
C PHE A 172 -11.94 -8.59 -5.96
N PRO A 173 -13.23 -8.89 -6.24
CA PRO A 173 -13.71 -9.03 -7.61
C PRO A 173 -13.61 -7.71 -8.37
N ASP A 174 -13.28 -7.80 -9.67
CA ASP A 174 -13.24 -6.68 -10.62
C ASP A 174 -14.62 -6.04 -10.80
N THR A 175 -15.68 -6.84 -10.68
CA THR A 175 -17.09 -6.41 -10.71
C THR A 175 -17.83 -7.03 -9.54
N VAL A 176 -18.49 -6.20 -8.73
CA VAL A 176 -19.27 -6.68 -7.59
C VAL A 176 -20.63 -7.18 -8.06
N LEU A 177 -20.79 -8.51 -8.08
CA LEU A 177 -22.07 -9.15 -8.38
C LEU A 177 -23.11 -8.86 -7.30
N PRO A 178 -24.42 -8.83 -7.64
CA PRO A 178 -25.50 -8.61 -6.67
C PRO A 178 -25.43 -9.55 -5.45
N ALA A 179 -25.06 -10.81 -5.65
CA ALA A 179 -24.89 -11.79 -4.56
C ALA A 179 -23.78 -11.39 -3.58
N PHE A 180 -22.66 -10.84 -4.07
CA PHE A 180 -21.56 -10.38 -3.24
C PHE A 180 -21.95 -9.14 -2.43
N LYS A 181 -22.65 -8.19 -3.05
CA LYS A 181 -23.23 -7.03 -2.36
C LYS A 181 -24.19 -7.47 -1.25
N LYS A 182 -25.13 -8.38 -1.55
CA LYS A 182 -26.09 -8.91 -0.59
C LYS A 182 -25.40 -9.58 0.59
N TYR A 183 -24.41 -10.42 0.32
CA TYR A 183 -23.58 -11.05 1.36
C TYR A 183 -22.90 -10.02 2.27
N PHE A 184 -22.30 -8.97 1.69
CA PHE A 184 -21.72 -7.87 2.45
C PHE A 184 -22.75 -7.17 3.36
N LEU A 185 -23.93 -6.83 2.83
CA LEU A 185 -24.98 -6.14 3.57
C LEU A 185 -25.56 -6.98 4.71
N SER A 186 -25.79 -8.28 4.49
CA SER A 186 -26.19 -9.20 5.56
C SER A 186 -25.13 -9.28 6.65
N ARG A 187 -23.84 -9.31 6.27
CA ARG A 187 -22.73 -9.43 7.22
C ARG A 187 -22.56 -8.21 8.13
N ILE A 188 -22.84 -7.01 7.63
CA ILE A 188 -22.78 -5.79 8.44
C ILE A 188 -24.08 -5.52 9.22
N GLY A 189 -25.06 -6.42 9.12
CA GLY A 189 -26.35 -6.32 9.81
C GLY A 189 -27.35 -5.36 9.15
N TYR A 190 -27.15 -5.02 7.87
CA TYR A 190 -28.10 -4.20 7.11
C TYR A 190 -29.28 -5.03 6.57
N LEU A 191 -29.03 -6.27 6.13
CA LEU A 191 -30.06 -7.24 5.73
C LEU A 191 -30.17 -8.37 6.75
N SER A 192 -31.36 -8.98 6.88
CA SER A 192 -31.53 -10.25 7.59
C SER A 192 -30.77 -11.38 6.88
N ALA A 193 -30.19 -12.30 7.64
CA ALA A 193 -29.37 -13.38 7.10
C ALA A 193 -30.25 -14.44 6.40
N ASP A 194 -30.05 -14.67 5.10
CA ASP A 194 -30.81 -15.67 4.33
C ASP A 194 -29.94 -16.78 3.70
N GLY A 195 -28.70 -16.94 4.17
CA GLY A 195 -27.86 -18.11 3.88
C GLY A 195 -27.40 -18.27 2.42
N THR A 196 -27.72 -17.32 1.52
CA THR A 196 -27.33 -17.41 0.11
C THR A 196 -25.85 -17.07 -0.10
N THR A 197 -25.09 -18.00 -0.70
CA THR A 197 -23.66 -17.84 -1.03
C THR A 197 -23.48 -17.46 -2.50
N PRO A 198 -22.51 -16.59 -2.85
CA PRO A 198 -22.21 -16.28 -4.25
C PRO A 198 -21.67 -17.51 -4.98
N ASP A 199 -22.07 -17.72 -6.23
CA ASP A 199 -21.46 -18.72 -7.12
C ASP A 199 -19.98 -18.37 -7.36
N GLN A 200 -19.08 -19.30 -7.01
CA GLN A 200 -17.62 -19.10 -7.03
C GLN A 200 -16.94 -19.72 -8.27
N HIS A 201 -17.71 -20.08 -9.32
CA HIS A 201 -17.17 -20.73 -10.53
C HIS A 201 -16.30 -21.96 -10.21
N LEU A 202 -16.72 -22.76 -9.22
CA LEU A 202 -15.93 -23.86 -8.64
C LEU A 202 -15.51 -24.91 -9.69
N GLU A 203 -16.37 -25.16 -10.68
CA GLU A 203 -16.10 -26.13 -11.76
C GLU A 203 -14.92 -25.71 -12.64
N SER A 204 -14.87 -24.43 -13.06
CA SER A 204 -13.78 -23.91 -13.89
C SER A 204 -12.41 -23.97 -13.19
N ARG A 205 -12.39 -23.78 -11.87
CA ARG A 205 -11.17 -23.84 -11.04
C ARG A 205 -10.71 -25.28 -10.84
N ALA A 206 -11.64 -26.21 -10.66
CA ALA A 206 -11.33 -27.64 -10.61
C ALA A 206 -10.72 -28.13 -11.94
N GLU A 207 -11.18 -27.60 -13.08
CA GLU A 207 -10.59 -27.89 -14.40
C GLU A 207 -9.15 -27.39 -14.54
N GLU A 208 -8.88 -26.13 -14.17
CA GLU A 208 -7.53 -25.56 -14.17
C GLU A 208 -6.59 -26.39 -13.27
N MET A 209 -7.03 -26.68 -12.05
CA MET A 209 -6.25 -27.47 -11.09
C MET A 209 -5.97 -28.89 -11.59
N ALA A 210 -6.95 -29.54 -12.24
CA ALA A 210 -6.76 -30.88 -12.80
C ALA A 210 -5.75 -30.86 -13.95
N ALA A 211 -5.84 -29.88 -14.87
CA ALA A 211 -4.90 -29.72 -15.97
C ALA A 211 -3.46 -29.50 -15.47
N ASN A 212 -3.29 -28.65 -14.46
CA ASN A 212 -1.99 -28.40 -13.82
C ASN A 212 -1.46 -29.64 -13.09
N PHE A 213 -2.31 -30.35 -12.36
CA PHE A 213 -1.92 -31.60 -11.70
C PHE A 213 -1.43 -32.64 -12.72
N ILE A 214 -2.16 -32.82 -13.82
CA ILE A 214 -1.79 -33.73 -14.92
C ILE A 214 -0.42 -33.37 -15.47
N ARG A 215 -0.21 -32.10 -15.81
CA ARG A 215 1.08 -31.59 -16.33
C ARG A 215 2.23 -31.88 -15.38
N LEU A 216 2.07 -31.60 -14.09
CA LEU A 216 3.10 -31.85 -13.07
C LEU A 216 3.37 -33.35 -12.89
N SER A 217 2.30 -34.16 -12.79
CA SER A 217 2.37 -35.61 -12.54
C SER A 217 3.05 -36.42 -13.66
N ARG A 218 3.21 -35.83 -14.85
CA ARG A 218 3.98 -36.42 -15.96
C ARG A 218 5.50 -36.36 -15.73
N THR A 219 5.97 -35.39 -14.96
CA THR A 219 7.41 -35.14 -14.76
C THR A 219 7.92 -35.62 -13.41
N THR A 220 7.05 -35.68 -12.40
CA THR A 220 7.41 -36.05 -11.03
C THR A 220 6.21 -36.62 -10.27
N SER A 221 6.46 -37.39 -9.21
CA SER A 221 5.40 -37.78 -8.27
C SER A 221 4.99 -36.59 -7.41
N ILE A 222 3.68 -36.34 -7.32
CA ILE A 222 3.10 -35.18 -6.63
C ILE A 222 2.19 -35.67 -5.50
N PHE A 223 2.32 -35.07 -4.31
CA PHE A 223 1.29 -35.09 -3.28
C PHE A 223 0.53 -33.76 -3.32
N ALA A 224 -0.73 -33.76 -3.75
CA ALA A 224 -1.57 -32.57 -3.80
C ALA A 224 -2.50 -32.51 -2.59
N ALA A 225 -2.44 -31.44 -1.81
CA ALA A 225 -3.38 -31.13 -0.75
C ALA A 225 -4.29 -29.98 -1.19
N ILE A 226 -5.58 -30.24 -1.39
CA ILE A 226 -6.57 -29.24 -1.83
C ILE A 226 -7.83 -29.35 -1.00
N ASP A 227 -8.64 -28.28 -0.95
CA ASP A 227 -9.94 -28.30 -0.32
C ASP A 227 -10.80 -29.43 -0.91
N THR A 228 -11.38 -30.19 0.02
CA THR A 228 -12.35 -31.24 -0.24
C THR A 228 -13.45 -30.80 -1.22
N LEU A 229 -13.82 -29.51 -1.25
CA LEU A 229 -14.80 -28.96 -2.19
C LEU A 229 -14.45 -29.20 -3.66
N TYR A 230 -13.16 -29.13 -4.04
CA TYR A 230 -12.73 -29.27 -5.44
C TYR A 230 -12.47 -30.72 -5.86
N ILE A 231 -12.34 -31.62 -4.89
CA ILE A 231 -12.00 -33.03 -5.12
C ILE A 231 -12.92 -33.70 -6.14
N PRO A 232 -14.27 -33.63 -6.04
CA PRO A 232 -15.15 -34.36 -6.96
C PRO A 232 -14.91 -33.96 -8.42
N GLY A 233 -14.81 -32.65 -8.69
CA GLY A 233 -14.52 -32.12 -10.02
C GLY A 233 -13.13 -32.55 -10.51
N LEU A 234 -12.12 -32.51 -9.64
CA LEU A 234 -10.76 -32.95 -9.98
C LEU A 234 -10.71 -34.43 -10.38
N ILE A 235 -11.37 -35.29 -9.59
CA ILE A 235 -11.42 -36.74 -9.85
C ILE A 235 -12.11 -37.01 -11.19
N GLN A 236 -13.22 -36.31 -11.47
CA GLN A 236 -13.94 -36.45 -12.72
C GLN A 236 -13.04 -36.09 -13.91
N GLN A 237 -12.32 -34.96 -13.84
CA GLN A 237 -11.43 -34.51 -14.91
C GLN A 237 -10.22 -35.46 -15.09
N LEU A 238 -9.62 -35.94 -14.00
CA LEU A 238 -8.52 -36.92 -14.06
C LEU A 238 -8.97 -38.22 -14.75
N ARG A 239 -10.15 -38.75 -14.42
CA ARG A 239 -10.71 -39.95 -15.05
C ARG A 239 -10.99 -39.74 -16.54
N ARG A 240 -11.57 -38.59 -16.91
CA ARG A 240 -11.78 -38.21 -18.33
C ARG A 240 -10.48 -38.19 -19.13
N GLN A 241 -9.37 -37.83 -18.49
CA GLN A 241 -8.03 -37.80 -19.09
C GLN A 241 -7.30 -39.16 -19.01
N GLY A 242 -8.01 -40.24 -18.67
CA GLY A 242 -7.47 -41.61 -18.68
C GLY A 242 -6.63 -41.99 -17.45
N TYR A 243 -6.60 -41.18 -16.40
CA TYR A 243 -5.91 -41.54 -15.16
C TYR A 243 -6.75 -42.52 -14.32
N LYS A 244 -6.07 -43.50 -13.72
CA LYS A 244 -6.68 -44.36 -12.71
C LYS A 244 -6.66 -43.64 -11.36
N VAL A 245 -7.84 -43.37 -10.82
CA VAL A 245 -8.04 -42.67 -9.54
C VAL A 245 -8.68 -43.61 -8.54
N THR A 246 -7.90 -44.05 -7.54
CA THR A 246 -8.35 -45.06 -6.57
C THR A 246 -8.32 -44.47 -5.15
N PRO A 247 -9.40 -44.56 -4.37
CA PRO A 247 -9.35 -44.17 -2.96
C PRO A 247 -8.35 -45.05 -2.20
N VAL A 248 -7.62 -44.43 -1.28
CA VAL A 248 -6.70 -45.11 -0.36
C VAL A 248 -7.43 -45.33 0.95
N ASN A 249 -7.89 -46.56 1.16
CA ASN A 249 -8.51 -46.97 2.40
C ASN A 249 -7.42 -47.35 3.39
N ALA A 250 -7.21 -46.51 4.41
CA ALA A 250 -6.25 -46.75 5.48
C ALA A 250 -6.91 -46.50 6.84
N ALA A 251 -6.49 -47.25 7.85
CA ALA A 251 -6.91 -47.03 9.22
C ALA A 251 -6.45 -45.64 9.70
N THR A 252 -7.16 -45.11 10.67
CA THR A 252 -6.75 -43.90 11.41
C THR A 252 -6.29 -44.37 12.79
N THR A 253 -5.00 -44.64 12.94
CA THR A 253 -4.39 -45.04 14.22
C THR A 253 -3.48 -43.92 14.75
N ASP A 254 -2.74 -44.17 15.83
CA ASP A 254 -1.75 -43.21 16.33
C ASP A 254 -0.48 -43.11 15.45
N ARG A 255 -0.36 -43.95 14.40
CA ARG A 255 0.81 -43.92 13.51
C ARG A 255 0.98 -42.58 12.81
N ALA A 256 -0.10 -42.00 12.26
CA ALA A 256 -0.04 -40.68 11.65
C ALA A 256 0.36 -39.58 12.64
N LYS A 257 -0.07 -39.68 13.92
CA LYS A 257 0.35 -38.75 14.98
C LYS A 257 1.84 -38.87 15.29
N GLN A 258 2.37 -40.09 15.32
CA GLN A 258 3.81 -40.32 15.52
C GLN A 258 4.65 -39.82 14.34
N ASP A 259 4.24 -40.12 13.10
CA ASP A 259 4.92 -39.64 11.89
C ASP A 259 4.88 -38.10 11.79
N ARG A 260 3.80 -37.48 12.28
CA ARG A 260 3.68 -36.03 12.43
C ARG A 260 4.69 -35.50 13.46
N ALA A 261 4.71 -36.07 14.67
CA ALA A 261 5.64 -35.63 15.72
C ALA A 261 7.10 -35.70 15.26
N GLN A 262 7.47 -36.71 14.48
CA GLN A 262 8.80 -36.81 13.87
C GLN A 262 9.12 -35.67 12.88
N LEU A 263 8.16 -35.25 12.05
CA LEU A 263 8.33 -34.11 11.14
C LEU A 263 8.38 -32.76 11.89
N GLU A 264 7.81 -32.72 13.09
CA GLU A 264 7.82 -31.55 13.96
C GLU A 264 9.13 -31.44 14.77
N ASN A 265 9.87 -32.53 14.97
CA ASN A 265 11.10 -32.56 15.78
C ASN A 265 12.31 -31.79 15.19
N ASP A 266 12.42 -31.60 13.86
CA ASP A 266 13.41 -30.67 13.30
C ASP A 266 12.77 -29.28 13.12
N THR A 267 13.06 -28.39 14.05
CA THR A 267 12.43 -27.06 14.13
C THR A 267 13.15 -26.01 13.29
N TRP A 268 14.33 -26.31 12.73
CA TRP A 268 15.17 -25.33 12.03
C TRP A 268 14.99 -25.37 10.52
N PHE A 269 14.87 -24.19 9.91
CA PHE A 269 14.58 -24.03 8.49
C PHE A 269 15.74 -23.30 7.79
N ALA A 270 16.22 -23.86 6.68
CA ALA A 270 17.23 -23.21 5.85
C ALA A 270 16.58 -22.18 4.92
N LEU A 271 16.93 -20.91 5.12
CA LEU A 271 16.59 -19.82 4.22
C LEU A 271 17.78 -19.54 3.31
N ASN A 272 17.77 -20.10 2.11
CA ASN A 272 18.80 -19.89 1.09
C ASN A 272 18.30 -18.88 0.05
N LYS A 273 18.94 -17.70 0.01
CA LYS A 273 18.60 -16.59 -0.89
C LYS A 273 19.87 -16.01 -1.55
N PRO A 274 20.63 -16.82 -2.32
CA PRO A 274 21.85 -16.35 -2.99
C PRO A 274 21.59 -15.14 -3.90
N GLU A 275 20.42 -15.07 -4.55
CA GLU A 275 19.96 -13.95 -5.37
C GLU A 275 19.74 -12.65 -4.56
N GLU A 276 19.49 -12.76 -3.26
CA GLU A 276 19.38 -11.62 -2.34
C GLU A 276 20.65 -11.41 -1.49
N GLY A 277 21.66 -12.26 -1.68
CA GLY A 277 23.00 -12.09 -1.11
C GLY A 277 23.24 -12.79 0.22
N PHE A 278 22.37 -13.71 0.66
CA PHE A 278 22.57 -14.40 1.93
C PHE A 278 21.99 -15.83 2.01
N SER A 279 22.42 -16.58 3.02
CA SER A 279 21.71 -17.76 3.52
C SER A 279 21.84 -17.87 5.04
N VAL A 280 20.82 -18.41 5.72
CA VAL A 280 20.80 -18.58 7.18
C VAL A 280 19.83 -19.68 7.61
N LEU A 281 20.02 -20.26 8.80
CA LEU A 281 19.06 -21.14 9.47
C LEU A 281 18.17 -20.32 10.42
N LEU A 282 16.87 -20.59 10.45
CA LEU A 282 15.89 -19.93 11.33
C LEU A 282 15.14 -20.96 12.19
N PRO A 283 14.76 -20.63 13.44
CA PRO A 283 14.14 -21.58 14.39
C PRO A 283 12.68 -21.91 14.07
N SER A 284 12.12 -21.33 13.01
CA SER A 284 10.77 -21.59 12.52
C SER A 284 10.68 -21.16 11.06
N TYR A 285 9.59 -21.54 10.38
CA TYR A 285 9.42 -21.27 8.96
C TYR A 285 9.51 -19.76 8.66
N PRO A 286 10.41 -19.32 7.78
CA PRO A 286 10.53 -17.92 7.41
C PRO A 286 9.33 -17.47 6.58
N LYS A 287 8.52 -16.58 7.15
CA LYS A 287 7.54 -15.82 6.36
C LYS A 287 8.23 -14.59 5.80
N LYS A 288 8.19 -14.44 4.47
CA LYS A 288 8.57 -13.17 3.83
C LYS A 288 7.54 -12.12 4.22
N SER A 289 8.01 -11.00 4.74
CA SER A 289 7.21 -9.83 5.08
C SER A 289 7.83 -8.60 4.44
N ARG A 290 7.00 -7.65 4.05
CA ARG A 290 7.44 -6.30 3.67
C ARG A 290 7.15 -5.36 4.82
N SER A 291 7.97 -4.33 4.98
CA SER A 291 7.57 -3.20 5.83
C SER A 291 6.32 -2.57 5.22
N ALA A 292 5.34 -2.22 6.06
CA ALA A 292 4.16 -1.48 5.60
C ALA A 292 4.52 -0.07 5.10
N ASP A 293 5.65 0.47 5.57
CA ASP A 293 6.02 1.88 5.38
C ASP A 293 7.31 2.07 4.55
N LEU A 294 8.11 1.02 4.35
CA LEU A 294 9.44 1.11 3.70
C LEU A 294 9.64 0.00 2.67
N GLU A 295 9.42 0.31 1.39
CA GLU A 295 9.55 -0.65 0.28
C GLU A 295 11.00 -1.11 0.04
N ASN A 296 12.02 -0.42 0.56
CA ASN A 296 13.43 -0.82 0.47
C ASN A 296 13.87 -1.85 1.52
N GLU A 297 12.94 -2.32 2.36
CA GLU A 297 13.20 -3.31 3.38
C GLU A 297 12.47 -4.63 3.13
N LYS A 298 13.23 -5.72 3.16
CA LYS A 298 12.70 -7.08 3.12
C LYS A 298 12.92 -7.76 4.45
N TYR A 299 11.91 -8.45 4.95
CA TYR A 299 11.98 -9.22 6.17
C TYR A 299 11.71 -10.70 5.89
N TYR A 300 12.46 -11.57 6.55
CA TYR A 300 12.13 -12.98 6.69
C TYR A 300 12.04 -13.30 8.17
N ILE A 301 10.84 -13.64 8.64
CA ILE A 301 10.55 -13.82 10.06
C ILE A 301 10.18 -15.29 10.27
N GLY A 302 10.97 -15.99 11.06
CA GLY A 302 10.69 -17.35 11.50
C GLY A 302 10.76 -17.42 13.01
N GLY A 303 9.61 -17.38 13.68
CA GLY A 303 9.54 -17.55 15.14
C GLY A 303 8.26 -18.21 15.64
N ASN A 304 8.33 -18.66 16.89
CA ASN A 304 7.26 -19.27 17.66
C ASN A 304 7.09 -18.52 19.01
N LYS A 305 6.40 -19.11 19.99
CA LYS A 305 6.13 -18.46 21.29
C LYS A 305 7.37 -18.31 22.19
N THR A 306 8.45 -19.05 21.95
CA THR A 306 9.61 -19.15 22.83
C THR A 306 10.91 -18.67 22.18
N SER A 307 11.01 -18.70 20.85
CA SER A 307 12.15 -18.19 20.11
C SER A 307 11.76 -17.73 18.70
N GLY A 308 12.55 -16.82 18.13
CA GLY A 308 12.35 -16.31 16.79
C GLY A 308 13.63 -15.77 16.16
N GLY A 309 13.75 -15.97 14.86
CA GLY A 309 14.79 -15.41 14.02
C GLY A 309 14.19 -14.44 13.00
N ILE A 310 14.89 -13.33 12.76
CA ILE A 310 14.53 -12.35 11.72
C ILE A 310 15.74 -12.08 10.85
N VAL A 311 15.55 -12.06 9.54
CA VAL A 311 16.49 -11.45 8.60
C VAL A 311 15.86 -10.19 8.06
N ALA A 312 16.51 -9.05 8.24
CA ALA A 312 16.14 -7.80 7.59
C ALA A 312 17.22 -7.41 6.57
N ILE A 313 16.79 -7.05 5.37
CA ILE A 313 17.66 -6.58 4.29
C ILE A 313 17.17 -5.19 3.92
N ARG A 314 18.04 -4.19 4.04
CA ARG A 314 17.75 -2.82 3.63
C ARG A 314 18.69 -2.41 2.49
N GLU A 315 18.13 -1.98 1.38
CA GLU A 315 18.89 -1.32 0.32
C GLU A 315 19.17 0.14 0.70
N LEU A 316 20.43 0.55 0.62
CA LEU A 316 20.84 1.93 0.85
C LEU A 316 20.78 2.69 -0.47
N THR A 317 20.04 3.78 -0.51
CA THR A 317 19.93 4.63 -1.70
C THR A 317 20.55 6.00 -1.54
N ASP A 318 20.88 6.42 -0.32
CA ASP A 318 21.53 7.70 -0.04
C ASP A 318 23.05 7.51 0.07
N MET A 319 23.76 7.76 -1.03
CA MET A 319 25.21 7.54 -1.09
C MET A 319 26.03 8.62 -0.39
N ALA A 320 25.46 9.81 -0.21
CA ALA A 320 26.14 10.89 0.50
C ALA A 320 26.12 10.72 2.02
N ILE A 321 25.27 9.84 2.57
CA ILE A 321 25.24 9.59 4.01
C ILE A 321 26.37 8.61 4.36
N PRO A 322 27.27 8.97 5.29
CA PRO A 322 28.32 8.06 5.74
C PRO A 322 27.73 6.76 6.32
N ARG A 323 28.40 5.65 6.02
CA ARG A 323 27.96 4.30 6.42
C ARG A 323 27.77 4.16 7.93
N ASP A 324 28.66 4.74 8.72
CA ASP A 324 28.58 4.70 10.18
C ASP A 324 27.37 5.46 10.72
N THR A 325 26.99 6.56 10.06
CA THR A 325 25.77 7.32 10.39
C THR A 325 24.53 6.45 10.16
N ILE A 326 24.47 5.74 9.03
CA ILE A 326 23.36 4.83 8.70
C ILE A 326 23.23 3.73 9.77
N VAL A 327 24.36 3.12 10.14
CA VAL A 327 24.40 2.09 11.19
C VAL A 327 23.95 2.67 12.52
N ALA A 328 24.45 3.84 12.93
CA ALA A 328 24.05 4.51 14.16
C ALA A 328 22.55 4.85 14.20
N GLU A 329 21.97 5.30 13.10
CA GLU A 329 20.53 5.56 12.98
C GLU A 329 19.69 4.28 13.14
N ILE A 330 20.13 3.18 12.53
CA ILE A 330 19.50 1.87 12.70
C ILE A 330 19.54 1.45 14.17
N LEU A 331 20.71 1.56 14.81
CA LEU A 331 20.89 1.21 16.22
C LEU A 331 20.04 2.08 17.14
N LYS A 332 19.92 3.39 16.87
CA LYS A 332 19.06 4.31 17.61
C LYS A 332 17.58 3.92 17.54
N LYS A 333 17.12 3.36 16.41
CA LYS A 333 15.75 2.81 16.31
C LYS A 333 15.58 1.61 17.24
N TYR A 334 16.58 0.73 17.35
CA TYR A 334 16.54 -0.41 18.27
C TYR A 334 16.63 0.01 19.74
N THR A 335 17.51 0.94 20.12
CA THR A 335 17.59 1.43 21.51
C THR A 335 16.25 2.02 21.96
N LYS A 336 15.61 2.85 21.11
CA LYS A 336 14.28 3.42 21.38
C LYS A 336 13.22 2.33 21.51
N LYS A 337 13.19 1.37 20.59
CA LYS A 337 12.21 0.27 20.60
C LYS A 337 12.32 -0.57 21.87
N GLN A 338 13.54 -0.88 22.29
CA GLN A 338 13.83 -1.67 23.49
C GLN A 338 13.82 -0.84 24.78
N LYS A 339 13.54 0.47 24.71
CA LYS A 339 13.57 1.40 25.84
C LYS A 339 14.89 1.35 26.62
N LEU A 340 16.00 1.16 25.92
CA LEU A 340 17.34 1.12 26.48
C LEU A 340 18.02 2.49 26.35
N ALA A 341 18.78 2.89 27.38
CA ALA A 341 19.58 4.11 27.34
C ALA A 341 20.71 4.02 26.28
N SER A 342 21.34 2.84 26.18
CA SER A 342 22.29 2.48 25.13
C SER A 342 22.27 0.97 24.92
N ILE A 343 22.77 0.51 23.79
CA ILE A 343 23.00 -0.92 23.54
C ILE A 343 24.51 -1.13 23.40
N PRO A 344 25.13 -2.03 24.20
CA PRO A 344 26.53 -2.37 24.04
C PRO A 344 26.73 -3.00 22.66
N THR A 345 27.60 -2.38 21.86
CA THR A 345 27.95 -2.85 20.52
C THR A 345 29.33 -3.50 20.55
N LYS A 346 29.45 -4.63 19.85
CA LYS A 346 30.73 -5.31 19.64
C LYS A 346 31.03 -5.29 18.14
N HIS A 347 32.14 -4.69 17.75
CA HIS A 347 32.65 -4.84 16.39
C HIS A 347 33.11 -6.28 16.18
N ILE A 348 32.69 -6.88 15.06
CA ILE A 348 33.02 -8.26 14.71
C ILE A 348 33.57 -8.33 13.27
N VAL A 349 34.44 -9.31 13.04
CA VAL A 349 34.83 -9.75 11.70
C VAL A 349 34.32 -11.18 11.54
N TYR A 350 33.42 -11.41 10.59
CA TYR A 350 32.83 -12.72 10.36
C TYR A 350 32.99 -13.13 8.90
N LYS A 351 33.76 -14.20 8.65
CA LYS A 351 34.02 -14.78 7.33
C LYS A 351 34.35 -13.73 6.26
N ARG A 352 35.24 -12.77 6.61
CA ARG A 352 35.72 -11.59 5.84
C ARG A 352 34.85 -10.32 5.84
N HIS A 353 33.69 -10.32 6.48
CA HIS A 353 32.81 -9.16 6.54
C HIS A 353 32.90 -8.47 7.90
N ASN A 354 33.13 -7.15 7.89
CA ASN A 354 33.01 -6.31 9.07
C ASN A 354 31.54 -6.16 9.44
N GLY A 355 31.25 -6.23 10.73
CA GLY A 355 29.90 -6.10 11.24
C GLY A 355 29.86 -5.65 12.69
N ILE A 356 28.64 -5.54 13.20
CA ILE A 356 28.37 -5.23 14.60
C ILE A 356 27.50 -6.33 15.17
N GLU A 357 27.84 -6.80 16.35
CA GLU A 357 27.03 -7.69 17.17
C GLU A 357 26.51 -6.95 18.39
N ILE A 358 25.27 -7.26 18.72
CA ILE A 358 24.56 -6.80 19.91
C ILE A 358 23.97 -8.03 20.58
N SER A 359 24.04 -8.09 21.91
CA SER A 359 23.30 -9.06 22.71
C SER A 359 22.88 -8.42 24.03
N VAL A 360 21.58 -8.39 24.28
CA VAL A 360 20.98 -7.82 25.50
C VAL A 360 20.06 -8.85 26.12
N ARG A 361 20.09 -8.99 27.44
CA ARG A 361 19.15 -9.83 28.18
C ARG A 361 17.95 -8.99 28.62
N GLU A 362 16.76 -9.38 28.21
CA GLU A 362 15.47 -8.77 28.56
C GLU A 362 14.69 -9.70 29.51
N LYS A 363 13.54 -9.21 30.03
CA LYS A 363 12.67 -10.01 30.93
C LYS A 363 12.12 -11.27 30.25
N GLU A 364 11.86 -11.20 28.94
CA GLU A 364 11.26 -12.29 28.15
C GLU A 364 12.29 -13.14 27.39
N GLY A 365 13.59 -12.92 27.61
CA GLY A 365 14.68 -13.67 26.96
C GLY A 365 15.81 -12.77 26.47
N MET A 366 16.73 -13.34 25.71
CA MET A 366 17.82 -12.63 25.04
C MET A 366 17.34 -12.05 23.71
N PHE A 367 17.70 -10.80 23.45
CA PHE A 367 17.65 -10.18 22.13
C PHE A 367 19.08 -9.99 21.62
N SER A 368 19.39 -10.61 20.48
CA SER A 368 20.69 -10.48 19.83
C SER A 368 20.53 -10.12 18.37
N LEU A 369 21.46 -9.34 17.83
CA LEU A 369 21.55 -9.13 16.39
C LEU A 369 23.00 -9.08 15.91
N ARG A 370 23.20 -9.46 14.64
CA ARG A 370 24.40 -9.17 13.85
C ARG A 370 24.02 -8.35 12.64
N MET A 371 24.73 -7.26 12.42
CA MET A 371 24.55 -6.37 11.29
C MET A 371 25.80 -6.35 10.41
N PHE A 372 25.62 -6.49 9.10
CA PHE A 372 26.69 -6.44 8.11
C PHE A 372 26.33 -5.47 7.00
N LEU A 373 27.30 -4.68 6.56
CA LEU A 373 27.15 -3.83 5.39
C LEU A 373 27.93 -4.42 4.22
N VAL A 374 27.21 -4.90 3.20
CA VAL A 374 27.80 -5.54 2.03
C VAL A 374 27.12 -4.98 0.78
N ASN A 375 27.91 -4.49 -0.18
CA ASN A 375 27.43 -3.96 -1.46
C ASN A 375 26.26 -2.96 -1.35
N ASN A 376 26.40 -1.97 -0.47
CA ASN A 376 25.37 -0.94 -0.20
C ASN A 376 24.02 -1.52 0.27
N ARG A 377 24.05 -2.70 0.88
CA ARG A 377 22.93 -3.29 1.61
C ARG A 377 23.31 -3.52 3.05
N VAL A 378 22.36 -3.26 3.95
CA VAL A 378 22.46 -3.65 5.34
C VAL A 378 21.73 -4.97 5.52
N PHE A 379 22.46 -5.99 5.96
CA PHE A 379 21.91 -7.26 6.41
C PHE A 379 21.88 -7.28 7.93
N THR A 380 20.69 -7.41 8.52
CA THR A 380 20.52 -7.56 9.96
C THR A 380 19.92 -8.93 10.24
N PHE A 381 20.67 -9.78 10.94
CA PHE A 381 20.22 -11.06 11.45
C PHE A 381 19.89 -10.90 12.93
N ILE A 382 18.70 -11.26 13.34
CA ILE A 382 18.19 -11.06 14.71
C ILE A 382 17.77 -12.41 15.26
N TYR A 383 18.09 -12.65 16.52
CA TYR A 383 17.58 -13.74 17.33
C TYR A 383 16.92 -13.18 18.58
N ALA A 384 15.74 -13.67 18.90
CA ALA A 384 15.07 -13.43 20.17
C ALA A 384 14.70 -14.79 20.77
N GLY A 385 15.12 -15.10 22.00
CA GLY A 385 14.86 -16.38 22.63
C GLY A 385 15.60 -16.59 23.94
N GLN A 386 15.43 -17.75 24.58
CA GLN A 386 15.94 -17.99 25.93
C GLN A 386 17.38 -18.50 25.97
N ASP A 387 17.77 -19.36 25.03
CA ASP A 387 19.08 -20.00 25.04
C ASP A 387 20.06 -19.37 24.03
N THR A 388 21.35 -19.52 24.33
CA THR A 388 22.46 -19.05 23.50
C THR A 388 22.86 -20.04 22.41
N ILE A 389 22.43 -21.30 22.50
CA ILE A 389 22.79 -22.36 21.56
C ILE A 389 22.09 -22.11 20.22
N ASP A 390 20.79 -21.82 20.26
CA ASP A 390 19.97 -21.49 19.11
C ASP A 390 20.37 -20.14 18.51
N ARG A 391 20.72 -19.16 19.34
CA ARG A 391 21.34 -17.90 18.89
C ARG A 391 22.60 -18.18 18.07
N ASP A 392 23.51 -18.96 18.62
CA ASP A 392 24.81 -19.25 17.98
C ASP A 392 24.62 -20.10 16.73
N ARG A 393 23.68 -21.04 16.73
CA ARG A 393 23.28 -21.81 15.56
C ARG A 393 22.80 -20.89 14.43
N LEU A 394 21.91 -19.93 14.72
CA LEU A 394 21.46 -18.94 13.73
C LEU A 394 22.66 -18.14 13.19
N PHE A 395 23.46 -17.52 14.06
CA PHE A 395 24.53 -16.63 13.61
C PHE A 395 25.69 -17.34 12.91
N ASN A 396 26.06 -18.56 13.32
CA ASN A 396 27.12 -19.34 12.68
C ASN A 396 26.69 -19.94 11.33
N SER A 397 25.38 -20.05 11.11
CA SER A 397 24.83 -20.49 9.82
C SER A 397 24.84 -19.40 8.74
N VAL A 398 24.99 -18.12 9.12
CA VAL A 398 24.99 -17.00 8.18
C VAL A 398 26.10 -17.18 7.14
N LYS A 399 25.71 -17.05 5.87
CA LYS A 399 26.62 -16.84 4.73
C LYS A 399 26.16 -15.59 3.98
N LEU A 400 27.11 -14.77 3.56
CA LEU A 400 26.90 -13.57 2.75
C LEU A 400 27.57 -13.77 1.40
N TYR A 401 26.86 -13.43 0.33
CA TYR A 401 27.31 -13.53 -1.05
C TYR A 401 27.55 -12.13 -1.62
N ASP A 402 28.65 -11.92 -2.33
CA ASP A 402 28.93 -10.68 -3.06
C ASP A 402 28.11 -10.69 -4.35
N ILE A 403 26.93 -10.07 -4.29
CA ILE A 403 26.08 -9.85 -5.46
C ILE A 403 26.13 -8.38 -5.88
N ARG A 404 26.39 -8.16 -7.17
CA ARG A 404 26.42 -6.82 -7.79
C ARG A 404 25.42 -6.80 -8.95
N PRO A 405 24.13 -6.55 -8.68
CA PRO A 405 23.16 -6.47 -9.74
C PRO A 405 23.48 -5.28 -10.66
N GLN A 406 23.37 -5.48 -11.97
CA GLN A 406 23.49 -4.40 -12.93
C GLN A 406 22.32 -3.43 -12.76
N THR A 407 22.61 -2.13 -12.76
CA THR A 407 21.57 -1.09 -12.71
C THR A 407 20.79 -1.08 -14.03
N VAL A 408 19.53 -1.50 -13.98
CA VAL A 408 18.58 -1.38 -15.10
C VAL A 408 17.80 -0.08 -14.91
N TYR A 409 17.54 0.63 -16.01
CA TYR A 409 16.74 1.87 -16.00
C TYR A 409 15.47 1.65 -16.80
N ASP A 410 14.36 2.14 -16.27
CA ASP A 410 13.05 2.11 -16.92
C ASP A 410 12.27 3.39 -16.61
N SER A 411 11.42 3.77 -17.57
CA SER A 411 10.49 4.88 -17.38
C SER A 411 9.26 4.38 -16.63
N PHE A 412 8.82 5.14 -15.63
CA PHE A 412 7.59 4.84 -14.91
C PHE A 412 6.69 6.06 -14.79
N THR A 413 5.39 5.81 -14.62
CA THR A 413 4.40 6.86 -14.32
C THR A 413 4.31 7.04 -12.82
N VAL A 414 4.47 8.28 -12.34
CA VAL A 414 4.31 8.59 -10.91
C VAL A 414 2.87 8.37 -10.48
N ARG A 415 2.66 8.12 -9.19
CA ARG A 415 1.33 7.93 -8.62
C ARG A 415 0.46 9.16 -8.90
N GLY A 416 -0.82 8.93 -9.20
CA GLY A 416 -1.73 9.97 -9.67
C GLY A 416 -1.63 10.28 -11.17
N GLY A 417 -0.70 9.66 -11.90
CA GLY A 417 -0.67 9.75 -13.37
C GLY A 417 -0.18 11.09 -13.93
N ALA A 418 0.27 12.01 -13.10
CA ALA A 418 0.56 13.39 -13.51
C ALA A 418 1.88 13.54 -14.30
N ALA A 419 2.82 12.61 -14.12
CA ALA A 419 4.16 12.69 -14.72
C ALA A 419 4.76 11.31 -15.01
N THR A 420 5.80 11.30 -15.84
CA THR A 420 6.68 10.16 -16.11
C THR A 420 8.13 10.56 -15.93
N VAL A 421 8.98 9.61 -15.52
CA VAL A 421 10.41 9.84 -15.31
C VAL A 421 11.19 8.53 -15.51
N LEU A 422 12.42 8.65 -16.01
CA LEU A 422 13.39 7.55 -16.12
C LEU A 422 14.21 7.45 -14.83
N MET A 423 14.19 6.30 -14.16
CA MET A 423 14.89 6.07 -12.89
C MET A 423 15.38 4.62 -12.83
N PRO A 424 16.38 4.27 -12.00
CA PRO A 424 16.74 2.87 -11.81
C PRO A 424 15.56 1.98 -11.37
N ALA A 425 15.57 0.73 -11.82
CA ALA A 425 14.55 -0.29 -11.55
C ALA A 425 14.55 -0.78 -10.10
N ASN A 426 15.65 -0.57 -9.36
CA ASN A 426 15.72 -0.77 -7.90
C ASN A 426 15.04 0.35 -7.11
N ARG A 427 14.23 1.20 -7.78
CA ARG A 427 13.43 2.21 -7.10
C ARG A 427 12.47 1.57 -6.11
N PHE A 428 12.25 2.29 -5.03
CA PHE A 428 11.21 2.02 -4.06
C PHE A 428 10.45 3.30 -3.78
N SER A 429 9.22 3.17 -3.32
CA SER A 429 8.36 4.30 -3.00
C SER A 429 7.79 4.20 -1.59
N TYR A 430 7.45 5.35 -1.01
CA TYR A 430 6.69 5.41 0.22
C TYR A 430 5.87 6.69 0.26
N ARG A 431 4.87 6.71 1.13
CA ARG A 431 4.06 7.89 1.41
C ARG A 431 4.66 8.62 2.60
N GLU A 432 5.16 9.84 2.38
CA GLU A 432 5.75 10.68 3.43
C GLU A 432 4.67 11.41 4.24
N ALA A 433 3.62 11.87 3.56
CA ALA A 433 2.43 12.48 4.14
C ALA A 433 1.22 12.11 3.27
N THR A 434 0.00 12.44 3.69
CA THR A 434 -1.25 12.01 3.02
C THR A 434 -1.24 12.20 1.50
N TYR A 435 -0.56 13.24 1.02
CA TYR A 435 -0.52 13.66 -0.39
C TYR A 435 0.89 13.69 -0.97
N THR A 436 1.85 13.18 -0.22
CA THR A 436 3.25 13.26 -0.55
C THR A 436 3.78 11.85 -0.76
N HIS A 437 4.19 11.55 -1.99
CA HIS A 437 4.85 10.30 -2.33
C HIS A 437 6.31 10.57 -2.66
N VAL A 438 7.17 9.71 -2.16
CA VAL A 438 8.60 9.77 -2.39
C VAL A 438 9.03 8.51 -3.10
N TYR A 439 9.87 8.66 -4.11
CA TYR A 439 10.55 7.61 -4.85
C TYR A 439 12.05 7.75 -4.62
N LYS A 440 12.74 6.68 -4.28
CA LYS A 440 14.20 6.67 -4.09
C LYS A 440 14.81 5.49 -4.83
N ALA A 441 15.98 5.71 -5.41
CA ALA A 441 16.75 4.68 -6.10
C ALA A 441 18.24 5.03 -6.09
N ALA A 442 19.08 4.08 -6.50
CA ALA A 442 20.52 4.27 -6.56
C ALA A 442 21.13 3.54 -7.75
N ASP A 443 22.07 4.19 -8.43
CA ASP A 443 23.01 3.55 -9.35
C ASP A 443 24.37 3.41 -8.66
N TYR A 444 24.61 2.23 -8.11
CA TYR A 444 25.82 1.92 -7.34
C TYR A 444 27.10 1.97 -8.17
N ALA A 445 27.02 1.68 -9.48
CA ALA A 445 28.18 1.69 -10.36
C ALA A 445 28.58 3.13 -10.73
N GLN A 446 27.61 4.03 -10.84
CA GLN A 446 27.82 5.43 -11.17
C GLN A 446 27.88 6.34 -9.94
N HIS A 447 27.74 5.79 -8.73
CA HIS A 447 27.73 6.55 -7.48
C HIS A 447 26.63 7.63 -7.40
N ILE A 448 25.42 7.32 -7.88
CA ILE A 448 24.29 8.26 -7.95
C ILE A 448 23.12 7.81 -7.07
N SER A 449 22.61 8.74 -6.26
CA SER A 449 21.34 8.65 -5.55
C SER A 449 20.27 9.45 -6.31
N TYR A 450 19.09 8.88 -6.46
CA TYR A 450 17.94 9.53 -7.11
C TYR A 450 16.79 9.63 -6.12
N PHE A 451 16.14 10.79 -6.10
CA PHE A 451 15.02 11.10 -5.24
C PHE A 451 13.99 11.89 -6.05
N LEU A 452 12.73 11.46 -5.99
CA LEU A 452 11.61 12.20 -6.54
C LEU A 452 10.53 12.28 -5.47
N ARG A 453 10.14 13.50 -5.10
CA ARG A 453 8.99 13.76 -4.23
C ARG A 453 7.88 14.37 -5.07
N THR A 454 6.70 13.80 -4.98
CA THR A 454 5.49 14.33 -5.59
C THR A 454 4.53 14.73 -4.49
N GLU A 455 4.07 15.97 -4.52
CA GLU A 455 3.03 16.46 -3.65
C GLU A 455 1.81 16.77 -4.50
N LEU A 456 0.79 15.93 -4.32
CA LEU A 456 -0.47 15.94 -5.06
C LEU A 456 -1.62 16.04 -4.04
N PRO A 457 -1.93 17.24 -3.50
CA PRO A 457 -2.98 17.39 -2.51
C PRO A 457 -4.33 16.89 -3.06
N PRO A 458 -5.28 16.47 -2.20
CA PRO A 458 -6.43 15.69 -2.62
C PRO A 458 -7.62 16.61 -2.94
N ALA A 459 -8.73 15.96 -3.29
CA ALA A 459 -10.07 16.48 -3.06
C ALA A 459 -10.29 16.88 -1.60
N GLY A 460 -10.09 18.16 -1.33
CA GLY A 460 -10.51 18.83 -0.11
C GLY A 460 -9.53 18.84 1.07
N GLY A 461 -8.23 18.80 0.81
CA GLY A 461 -7.19 18.95 1.84
C GLY A 461 -7.16 20.35 2.49
N GLN A 462 -6.91 20.37 3.80
CA GLN A 462 -6.92 21.57 4.65
C GLN A 462 -5.63 22.41 4.59
N ALA A 463 -4.51 21.86 4.13
CA ALA A 463 -3.19 22.42 4.44
C ALA A 463 -2.54 23.31 3.36
N ASP A 464 -3.21 23.57 2.24
CA ASP A 464 -2.62 24.40 1.18
C ASP A 464 -3.53 25.60 0.93
N ASP A 465 -3.02 26.80 1.21
CA ASP A 465 -3.56 28.09 0.76
C ASP A 465 -3.16 28.41 -0.69
N GLY A 466 -2.40 27.52 -1.34
CA GLY A 466 -1.87 27.70 -2.68
C GLY A 466 -0.53 28.46 -2.69
N THR A 467 0.03 28.78 -1.52
CA THR A 467 1.21 29.65 -1.37
C THR A 467 2.53 28.89 -1.17
N MET A 468 2.53 27.55 -1.23
CA MET A 468 3.75 26.77 -1.04
C MET A 468 4.84 27.31 -1.97
N SER A 469 5.98 27.80 -1.45
CA SER A 469 6.94 28.59 -2.24
C SER A 469 7.73 27.72 -3.23
N LEU A 470 8.09 28.24 -4.42
CA LEU A 470 9.02 27.56 -5.34
C LEU A 470 10.40 27.34 -4.71
N THR A 471 10.71 28.10 -3.66
CA THR A 471 12.00 28.10 -2.98
C THR A 471 12.02 27.24 -1.71
N GLU A 472 10.96 26.49 -1.39
CA GLU A 472 10.99 25.60 -0.24
C GLU A 472 12.05 24.50 -0.42
N GLU A 473 13.01 24.47 0.51
CA GLU A 473 14.08 23.49 0.51
C GLU A 473 13.56 22.16 1.06
N THR A 474 13.70 21.09 0.26
CA THR A 474 13.40 19.75 0.73
C THR A 474 14.54 19.29 1.65
N ARG A 475 14.32 19.32 2.97
CA ARG A 475 15.36 19.05 3.97
C ARG A 475 15.99 17.65 3.87
N SER A 476 15.25 16.64 3.42
CA SER A 476 15.62 15.22 3.59
C SER A 476 16.19 14.51 2.35
N PRO A 477 17.00 15.20 1.52
CA PRO A 477 18.37 14.72 1.29
C PRO A 477 19.45 15.81 1.29
N LEU A 478 19.11 17.05 1.65
CA LEU A 478 19.99 18.22 1.54
C LEU A 478 20.34 18.87 2.89
N ALA A 479 19.93 18.28 4.01
CA ALA A 479 20.06 18.84 5.36
C ALA A 479 21.49 19.34 5.73
N ASN A 480 22.52 18.74 5.14
CA ASN A 480 23.92 19.08 5.38
C ASN A 480 24.63 19.64 4.14
N ALA A 481 23.87 20.11 3.14
CA ALA A 481 24.42 20.59 1.89
C ALA A 481 24.46 22.12 1.87
N SER A 482 25.51 22.69 1.28
CA SER A 482 25.59 24.13 1.05
C SER A 482 25.14 24.45 -0.37
N LYS A 483 24.19 25.38 -0.51
CA LYS A 483 23.77 25.92 -1.81
C LYS A 483 24.96 26.58 -2.49
N ILE A 484 25.21 26.25 -3.76
CA ILE A 484 26.30 26.81 -4.57
C ILE A 484 25.80 27.66 -5.72
N ASP A 485 24.63 27.35 -6.27
CA ASP A 485 24.08 27.99 -7.47
C ASP A 485 22.56 27.76 -7.52
N SER A 486 21.83 28.67 -8.14
CA SER A 486 20.41 28.49 -8.44
C SER A 486 19.95 29.31 -9.63
N ILE A 487 19.00 28.77 -10.38
CA ILE A 487 18.38 29.43 -11.52
C ILE A 487 16.89 29.12 -11.58
N SER A 488 16.10 30.14 -11.93
CA SER A 488 14.70 29.99 -12.30
C SER A 488 14.57 30.14 -13.80
N TYR A 489 13.87 29.20 -14.45
CA TYR A 489 13.59 29.26 -15.89
C TYR A 489 12.26 28.56 -16.19
N GLN A 490 11.80 28.65 -17.44
CA GLN A 490 10.61 27.93 -17.90
C GLN A 490 10.99 26.73 -18.76
N LYS A 491 10.34 25.59 -18.50
CA LYS A 491 10.43 24.37 -19.31
C LYS A 491 9.01 23.94 -19.68
N ASN A 492 8.69 23.93 -20.98
CA ASN A 492 7.35 23.61 -21.49
C ASN A 492 6.23 24.47 -20.86
N GLY A 493 6.46 25.76 -20.68
CA GLY A 493 5.49 26.70 -20.10
C GLY A 493 5.35 26.63 -18.57
N LEU A 494 6.14 25.79 -17.89
CA LEU A 494 6.08 25.62 -16.44
C LEU A 494 7.34 26.13 -15.76
N PRO A 495 7.22 26.66 -14.53
CA PRO A 495 8.36 27.11 -13.75
C PRO A 495 9.20 25.93 -13.33
N VAL A 496 10.51 26.07 -13.50
CA VAL A 496 11.50 25.20 -12.90
C VAL A 496 12.45 26.06 -12.08
N TYR A 497 12.58 25.72 -10.80
CA TYR A 497 13.62 26.25 -9.94
C TYR A 497 14.67 25.18 -9.71
N THR A 498 15.85 25.40 -10.28
CA THR A 498 16.99 24.50 -10.14
C THR A 498 17.95 25.06 -9.10
N VAL A 499 18.39 24.22 -8.17
CA VAL A 499 19.41 24.53 -7.18
C VAL A 499 20.49 23.47 -7.21
N LYS A 500 21.76 23.88 -7.17
CA LYS A 500 22.89 22.98 -6.98
C LYS A 500 23.43 23.15 -5.57
N TYR A 501 23.88 22.04 -5.00
CA TYR A 501 24.46 21.99 -3.67
C TYR A 501 25.77 21.22 -3.66
N LYS A 502 26.64 21.57 -2.73
CA LYS A 502 27.83 20.80 -2.35
C LYS A 502 27.61 20.17 -0.99
N GLN A 503 27.74 18.84 -0.91
CA GLN A 503 27.66 18.07 0.33
C GLN A 503 28.99 18.14 1.08
N LEU A 504 28.96 18.00 2.41
CA LEU A 504 30.17 18.05 3.26
C LEU A 504 31.24 17.02 2.85
N ASN A 505 30.82 15.85 2.36
CA ASN A 505 31.72 14.78 1.93
C ASN A 505 32.19 14.91 0.47
N GLY A 506 31.91 16.04 -0.20
CA GLY A 506 32.34 16.32 -1.57
C GLY A 506 31.39 15.82 -2.66
N PHE A 507 30.30 15.12 -2.32
CA PHE A 507 29.22 14.85 -3.26
C PHE A 507 28.56 16.15 -3.73
N MET A 508 27.99 16.10 -4.93
CA MET A 508 27.21 17.20 -5.50
C MET A 508 25.74 16.79 -5.53
N SER A 509 24.85 17.74 -5.30
CA SER A 509 23.41 17.54 -5.49
C SER A 509 22.84 18.56 -6.47
N ARG A 510 21.90 18.13 -7.29
CA ARG A 510 21.01 19.01 -8.07
C ARG A 510 19.58 18.76 -7.63
N GLN A 511 18.83 19.82 -7.38
CA GLN A 511 17.40 19.82 -7.13
C GLN A 511 16.70 20.58 -8.26
N ASP A 512 15.66 20.01 -8.85
CA ASP A 512 14.71 20.71 -9.71
C ASP A 512 13.33 20.68 -9.03
N VAL A 513 12.77 21.85 -8.72
CA VAL A 513 11.38 22.01 -8.24
C VAL A 513 10.53 22.49 -9.41
N ILE A 514 9.48 21.72 -9.70
CA ILE A 514 8.56 21.97 -10.82
C ILE A 514 7.15 22.06 -10.26
N LYS A 515 6.41 23.09 -10.67
CA LYS A 515 5.01 23.29 -10.25
C LYS A 515 4.07 23.33 -11.43
N ARG A 516 2.86 22.80 -11.19
CA ARG A 516 1.75 22.82 -12.14
C ARG A 516 0.45 22.94 -11.36
N GLY A 517 -0.07 24.16 -11.28
CA GLY A 517 -1.17 24.47 -10.36
C GLY A 517 -0.75 24.20 -8.92
N THR A 518 -1.53 23.38 -8.23
CA THR A 518 -1.29 22.97 -6.83
C THR A 518 -0.43 21.70 -6.69
N ALA A 519 -0.01 21.08 -7.81
CA ALA A 519 0.91 19.95 -7.79
C ALA A 519 2.38 20.42 -7.76
N THR A 520 3.19 19.78 -6.92
CA THR A 520 4.65 20.03 -6.85
C THR A 520 5.43 18.75 -7.06
N PHE A 521 6.47 18.85 -7.90
CA PHE A 521 7.42 17.78 -8.19
C PHE A 521 8.81 18.25 -7.82
N THR A 522 9.48 17.54 -6.93
CA THR A 522 10.87 17.82 -6.55
C THR A 522 11.74 16.64 -6.96
N LEU A 523 12.62 16.86 -7.93
CA LEU A 523 13.62 15.90 -8.38
C LEU A 523 14.94 16.26 -7.72
N ILE A 524 15.61 15.29 -7.10
CA ILE A 524 16.95 15.45 -6.55
C ILE A 524 17.84 14.31 -7.03
N SER A 525 19.03 14.65 -7.50
CA SER A 525 20.10 13.69 -7.72
C SER A 525 21.32 14.10 -6.91
N THR A 526 21.90 13.15 -6.18
CA THR A 526 23.13 13.32 -5.41
C THR A 526 24.18 12.36 -5.93
N TYR A 527 25.34 12.84 -6.34
CA TYR A 527 26.34 12.05 -7.06
C TYR A 527 27.77 12.42 -6.69
N ASP A 528 28.70 11.47 -6.84
CA ASP A 528 30.13 11.75 -6.67
C ASP A 528 30.69 12.33 -7.98
N PRO A 529 31.06 13.62 -8.04
CA PRO A 529 31.51 14.24 -9.29
C PRO A 529 32.80 13.65 -9.86
N ARG A 530 33.54 12.83 -9.10
CA ARG A 530 34.78 12.18 -9.53
C ARG A 530 34.58 10.80 -10.14
N GLN A 531 33.44 10.17 -9.87
CA GLN A 531 33.15 8.77 -10.24
C GLN A 531 31.89 8.64 -11.10
N THR A 532 31.19 9.74 -11.36
CA THR A 532 29.91 9.76 -12.07
C THR A 532 30.07 10.24 -13.50
N ASP A 533 29.52 9.52 -14.48
CA ASP A 533 29.19 10.10 -15.79
C ASP A 533 27.95 11.01 -15.65
N SER A 534 28.15 12.31 -15.87
CA SER A 534 27.09 13.32 -15.75
C SER A 534 25.87 13.05 -16.67
N ASN A 535 26.01 12.27 -17.74
CA ASN A 535 24.89 11.85 -18.58
C ASN A 535 23.81 11.09 -17.80
N TYR A 536 24.22 10.29 -16.80
CA TYR A 536 23.30 9.50 -15.96
C TYR A 536 22.50 10.38 -14.99
N VAL A 537 23.07 11.51 -14.60
CA VAL A 537 22.38 12.54 -13.81
C VAL A 537 21.45 13.33 -14.72
N ASN A 538 21.94 13.82 -15.86
CA ASN A 538 21.19 14.65 -16.79
C ASN A 538 19.96 13.95 -17.36
N ARG A 539 20.06 12.65 -17.68
CA ARG A 539 18.91 11.90 -18.21
C ARG A 539 17.74 11.82 -17.22
N PHE A 540 17.98 11.78 -15.92
CA PHE A 540 16.92 11.77 -14.91
C PHE A 540 16.08 13.06 -15.02
N PHE A 541 16.74 14.22 -14.98
CA PHE A 541 16.07 15.52 -15.12
C PHE A 541 15.46 15.75 -16.51
N ASN A 542 16.14 15.31 -17.57
CA ASN A 542 15.68 15.48 -18.95
C ASN A 542 14.51 14.56 -19.29
N SER A 543 14.44 13.38 -18.67
CA SER A 543 13.34 12.42 -18.87
C SER A 543 12.04 12.80 -18.18
N PHE A 544 12.06 13.75 -17.24
CA PHE A 544 10.86 14.16 -16.54
C PHE A 544 9.90 14.83 -17.52
N GLN A 545 8.74 14.21 -17.70
CA GLN A 545 7.70 14.67 -18.61
C GLN A 545 6.37 14.65 -17.88
N LEU A 546 5.68 15.79 -17.88
CA LEU A 546 4.31 15.87 -17.41
C LEU A 546 3.37 15.29 -18.45
N ARG A 547 2.35 14.59 -17.97
CA ARG A 547 1.28 14.10 -18.83
C ARG A 547 0.23 15.19 -19.02
N PRO A 548 -0.43 15.28 -20.19
CA PRO A 548 -1.50 16.25 -20.40
C PRO A 548 -2.57 16.15 -19.29
N VAL A 549 -3.06 17.29 -18.82
CA VAL A 549 -4.25 17.32 -17.96
C VAL A 549 -5.42 16.76 -18.76
N GLN A 550 -6.26 15.96 -18.12
CA GLN A 550 -7.48 15.46 -18.73
C GLN A 550 -8.67 16.25 -18.19
N SER A 551 -9.52 16.76 -19.07
CA SER A 551 -10.65 17.62 -18.71
C SER A 551 -12.00 16.96 -19.04
N ASN A 552 -12.29 15.80 -18.44
CA ASN A 552 -13.45 14.99 -18.84
C ASN A 552 -14.40 14.61 -17.69
N ALA A 553 -14.30 15.21 -16.51
CA ALA A 553 -15.24 14.91 -15.44
C ALA A 553 -16.60 15.59 -15.67
N GLU A 554 -17.68 14.83 -15.54
CA GLU A 554 -19.04 15.38 -15.52
C GLU A 554 -19.21 16.29 -14.29
N TRP A 555 -19.88 17.42 -14.47
CA TRP A 555 -20.11 18.38 -13.40
C TRP A 555 -21.39 18.02 -12.64
N GLU A 556 -21.24 17.57 -11.40
CA GLU A 556 -22.35 17.21 -10.53
C GLU A 556 -22.78 18.39 -9.67
N THR A 557 -24.08 18.47 -9.35
CA THR A 557 -24.60 19.46 -8.40
C THR A 557 -24.37 18.97 -6.97
N PHE A 558 -23.63 19.76 -6.18
CA PHE A 558 -23.57 19.68 -4.74
C PHE A 558 -24.63 20.59 -4.11
N THR A 559 -25.32 20.10 -3.09
CA THR A 559 -26.22 20.87 -2.22
C THR A 559 -25.66 20.82 -0.82
N ASP A 560 -25.55 21.96 -0.15
CA ASP A 560 -25.12 21.99 1.25
C ASP A 560 -26.11 21.25 2.17
N ASN A 561 -25.60 20.76 3.31
CA ASN A 561 -26.35 20.00 4.30
C ASN A 561 -27.58 20.75 4.84
N ASP A 562 -27.50 22.07 5.02
CA ASP A 562 -28.65 22.88 5.46
C ASP A 562 -29.48 23.43 4.28
N SER A 563 -29.15 23.03 3.05
CA SER A 563 -29.73 23.52 1.81
C SER A 563 -29.65 25.04 1.65
N SER A 564 -28.62 25.70 2.20
CA SER A 564 -28.36 27.13 2.00
C SER A 564 -27.93 27.47 0.58
N PHE A 565 -27.17 26.60 -0.08
CA PHE A 565 -26.70 26.81 -1.44
C PHE A 565 -26.55 25.52 -2.24
N THR A 566 -26.44 25.69 -3.57
CA THR A 566 -25.98 24.65 -4.50
C THR A 566 -24.82 25.17 -5.34
N ILE A 567 -23.97 24.26 -5.81
CA ILE A 567 -22.88 24.56 -6.73
C ILE A 567 -22.58 23.33 -7.59
N LYS A 568 -22.13 23.52 -8.83
CA LYS A 568 -21.69 22.40 -9.67
C LYS A 568 -20.18 22.24 -9.60
N THR A 569 -19.68 21.03 -9.48
CA THR A 569 -18.25 20.73 -9.46
C THR A 569 -17.91 19.49 -10.30
N PRO A 570 -16.75 19.44 -10.96
CA PRO A 570 -16.27 18.25 -11.67
C PRO A 570 -15.70 17.18 -10.72
N ALA A 571 -15.72 17.43 -9.42
CA ALA A 571 -15.25 16.51 -8.40
C ALA A 571 -16.11 16.64 -7.15
N TYR A 572 -16.17 15.58 -6.33
CA TYR A 572 -16.97 15.57 -5.12
C TYR A 572 -16.53 16.65 -4.13
N MET A 573 -17.47 17.49 -3.69
CA MET A 573 -17.24 18.55 -2.74
C MET A 573 -17.41 18.05 -1.30
N ARG A 574 -16.38 18.26 -0.46
CA ARG A 574 -16.33 17.84 0.94
C ARG A 574 -16.52 19.03 1.87
N PHE A 575 -17.26 18.85 2.96
CA PHE A 575 -17.37 19.81 4.05
C PHE A 575 -16.24 19.60 5.08
N ASN A 576 -15.56 20.69 5.46
CA ASN A 576 -14.46 20.72 6.41
C ASN A 576 -14.80 21.69 7.56
N ILE A 577 -14.89 21.16 8.80
CA ILE A 577 -15.23 21.92 10.01
C ILE A 577 -14.01 22.69 10.58
N LEU A 578 -12.79 22.33 10.17
CA LEU A 578 -11.56 22.79 10.82
C LEU A 578 -10.55 23.36 9.79
N ALA A 579 -10.86 24.47 9.14
CA ALA A 579 -9.83 25.22 8.43
C ALA A 579 -9.15 26.18 9.41
N ILE A 580 -8.05 25.75 10.03
CA ILE A 580 -7.08 26.66 10.64
C ILE A 580 -6.26 27.23 9.47
N GLY A 581 -6.36 28.54 9.25
CA GLY A 581 -5.75 29.22 8.12
C GLY A 581 -6.57 30.45 7.73
N TRP A 582 -5.93 31.63 7.82
CA TRP A 582 -6.49 32.98 7.96
C TRP A 582 -6.85 33.37 9.41
N ASP A 583 -5.89 33.27 10.33
CA ASP A 583 -6.01 33.64 11.77
C ASP A 583 -6.05 35.17 12.03
N HIS A 584 -6.56 35.98 11.09
CA HIS A 584 -6.62 37.43 11.24
C HIS A 584 -8.04 38.01 11.26
N LEU A 585 -9.07 37.20 11.04
CA LEU A 585 -10.46 37.59 11.28
C LEU A 585 -10.95 36.90 12.56
N ALA A 586 -10.72 37.55 13.69
CA ALA A 586 -11.21 37.10 14.99
C ALA A 586 -12.76 37.18 15.03
N GLY A 587 -13.45 36.05 15.20
CA GLY A 587 -14.88 36.02 15.56
C GLY A 587 -15.79 35.16 14.68
N ALA A 588 -15.41 34.84 13.44
CA ALA A 588 -16.31 34.22 12.47
C ALA A 588 -16.36 32.68 12.54
N SER A 589 -17.55 32.09 12.70
CA SER A 589 -17.75 30.68 12.37
C SER A 589 -17.60 30.48 10.85
N ARG A 590 -16.60 29.69 10.44
CA ARG A 590 -16.28 29.45 9.02
C ARG A 590 -16.62 28.02 8.62
N LYS A 591 -17.51 27.87 7.63
CA LYS A 591 -17.74 26.59 6.93
C LYS A 591 -16.92 26.58 5.65
N VAL A 592 -16.09 25.57 5.42
CA VAL A 592 -15.31 25.44 4.19
C VAL A 592 -15.69 24.17 3.46
N TYR A 593 -15.98 24.32 2.18
CA TYR A 593 -16.28 23.23 1.26
C TYR A 593 -15.23 23.21 0.18
N THR A 594 -14.74 22.04 -0.18
CA THR A 594 -13.65 21.92 -1.16
C THR A 594 -13.81 20.69 -2.03
N ALA A 595 -13.53 20.84 -3.31
CA ALA A 595 -13.40 19.75 -4.27
C ALA A 595 -12.06 19.89 -5.00
N TRP A 596 -11.52 18.78 -5.50
CA TRP A 596 -10.33 18.77 -6.33
C TRP A 596 -10.52 17.75 -7.43
N ASP A 597 -10.28 18.18 -8.65
CA ASP A 597 -10.28 17.32 -9.82
C ASP A 597 -8.83 16.93 -10.12
N THR A 598 -8.45 15.69 -9.78
CA THR A 598 -7.08 15.20 -9.97
C THR A 598 -6.75 15.01 -11.45
N ALA A 599 -7.74 14.95 -12.34
CA ALA A 599 -7.51 14.85 -13.78
C ALA A 599 -7.06 16.19 -14.37
N SER A 600 -7.71 17.28 -13.95
CA SER A 600 -7.34 18.65 -14.36
C SER A 600 -6.35 19.34 -13.41
N GLN A 601 -6.06 18.75 -12.25
CA GLN A 601 -5.32 19.37 -11.15
C GLN A 601 -5.95 20.71 -10.68
N ALA A 602 -7.24 20.90 -10.96
CA ALA A 602 -7.98 22.09 -10.53
C ALA A 602 -8.60 21.87 -9.15
N ARG A 603 -8.66 22.94 -8.36
CA ARG A 603 -9.29 22.97 -7.05
C ARG A 603 -10.44 23.95 -7.02
N TYR A 604 -11.47 23.58 -6.28
CA TYR A 604 -12.69 24.36 -6.10
C TYR A 604 -12.97 24.51 -4.61
N ARG A 605 -13.38 25.69 -4.17
CA ARG A 605 -13.65 26.01 -2.77
C ARG A 605 -14.89 26.88 -2.65
N VAL A 606 -15.71 26.63 -1.64
CA VAL A 606 -16.73 27.55 -1.14
C VAL A 606 -16.45 27.79 0.34
N SER A 607 -16.29 29.04 0.77
CA SER A 607 -16.22 29.42 2.18
C SER A 607 -17.49 30.18 2.55
N VAL A 608 -18.11 29.82 3.66
CA VAL A 608 -19.19 30.60 4.26
C VAL A 608 -18.64 31.18 5.56
N ILE A 609 -18.61 32.50 5.64
CA ILE A 609 -18.10 33.26 6.79
C ILE A 609 -19.28 33.98 7.41
N SER A 610 -19.50 33.81 8.70
CA SER A 610 -20.46 34.62 9.47
C SER A 610 -19.72 35.76 10.14
N PHE A 611 -20.22 36.99 10.09
CA PHE A 611 -19.54 38.18 10.61
C PHE A 611 -20.55 39.15 11.24
N ASP A 612 -20.10 40.01 12.16
CA ASP A 612 -20.96 41.03 12.78
C ASP A 612 -21.13 42.24 11.84
N GLU A 613 -22.24 42.99 11.93
CA GLU A 613 -22.56 44.07 10.97
C GLU A 613 -21.45 45.12 10.81
N ASN A 614 -20.73 45.43 11.88
CA ASN A 614 -19.60 46.36 11.89
C ASN A 614 -18.36 45.83 11.13
N GLU A 615 -18.30 44.54 10.81
CA GLU A 615 -17.18 43.88 10.12
C GLU A 615 -17.38 43.79 8.59
N GLN A 616 -18.57 44.13 8.08
CA GLN A 616 -18.92 43.97 6.67
C GLN A 616 -17.95 44.69 5.70
N ALA A 617 -17.49 45.88 6.08
CA ALA A 617 -16.53 46.66 5.28
C ALA A 617 -15.13 46.01 5.25
N ALA A 618 -14.70 45.40 6.36
CA ALA A 618 -13.43 44.68 6.44
C ALA A 618 -13.49 43.38 5.62
N VAL A 619 -14.61 42.65 5.71
CA VAL A 619 -14.86 41.41 4.95
C VAL A 619 -14.88 41.68 3.44
N SER A 620 -15.59 42.73 3.00
CA SER A 620 -15.70 43.08 1.58
C SER A 620 -14.38 43.61 0.99
N SER A 621 -13.62 44.42 1.72
CA SER A 621 -12.30 44.92 1.27
C SER A 621 -11.25 43.80 1.16
N GLY A 622 -11.26 42.84 2.09
CA GLY A 622 -10.36 41.67 2.05
C GLY A 622 -10.57 40.77 0.83
N PHE A 623 -11.76 40.74 0.22
CA PHE A 623 -11.98 39.96 -1.00
C PHE A 623 -11.31 40.57 -2.23
N MET A 624 -11.24 41.90 -2.28
CA MET A 624 -10.77 42.67 -3.43
C MET A 624 -9.25 42.80 -3.50
N SER A 625 -8.54 42.40 -2.45
CA SER A 625 -7.09 42.38 -2.44
C SER A 625 -6.51 41.13 -3.09
N ALA A 626 -5.46 41.33 -3.89
CA ALA A 626 -4.53 40.28 -4.30
C ALA A 626 -3.47 40.06 -3.23
N ASP A 627 -3.01 38.82 -3.07
CA ASP A 627 -1.85 38.53 -2.23
C ASP A 627 -0.56 39.10 -2.86
N ALA A 628 0.51 39.22 -2.07
CA ALA A 628 1.76 39.87 -2.50
C ALA A 628 2.40 39.25 -3.75
N ASP A 629 2.15 37.96 -3.99
CA ASP A 629 2.64 37.20 -5.13
C ASP A 629 1.62 37.10 -6.28
N GLN A 630 0.43 37.71 -6.14
CA GLN A 630 -0.63 37.68 -7.14
C GLN A 630 -0.70 38.97 -7.97
N THR A 631 -1.38 38.91 -9.10
CA THR A 631 -1.71 40.07 -9.93
C THR A 631 -3.15 39.97 -10.36
N ILE A 632 -3.93 41.04 -10.15
CA ILE A 632 -5.31 41.13 -10.60
C ILE A 632 -5.30 41.27 -12.12
N ILE A 633 -5.92 40.33 -12.82
CA ILE A 633 -6.12 40.37 -14.27
C ILE A 633 -7.42 41.10 -14.60
N SER A 634 -8.47 40.81 -13.84
CA SER A 634 -9.77 41.46 -13.97
C SER A 634 -10.46 41.55 -12.61
N SER A 635 -11.28 42.58 -12.46
CA SER A 635 -12.12 42.81 -11.31
C SER A 635 -13.44 43.38 -11.79
N THR A 636 -14.56 42.88 -11.27
CA THR A 636 -15.90 43.33 -11.66
C THR A 636 -16.82 43.29 -10.47
N ASN A 637 -17.60 44.36 -10.30
CA ASN A 637 -18.56 44.51 -9.22
C ASN A 637 -19.94 44.70 -9.83
N TYR A 638 -20.91 43.90 -9.39
CA TYR A 638 -22.26 43.93 -9.93
C TYR A 638 -23.25 43.37 -8.90
N LYS A 639 -24.55 43.31 -9.24
CA LYS A 639 -25.58 42.70 -8.39
C LYS A 639 -26.05 41.36 -8.97
N THR A 640 -26.12 40.33 -8.13
CA THR A 640 -26.76 39.05 -8.47
C THR A 640 -28.11 39.00 -7.76
N GLY A 641 -29.19 39.33 -8.48
CA GLY A 641 -30.45 39.72 -7.83
C GLY A 641 -30.24 41.04 -7.08
N ASP A 642 -30.56 41.08 -5.79
CA ASP A 642 -30.33 42.25 -4.93
C ASP A 642 -28.99 42.22 -4.17
N LEU A 643 -28.23 41.12 -4.27
CA LEU A 643 -27.02 40.91 -3.49
C LEU A 643 -25.80 41.55 -4.15
N PRO A 644 -24.99 42.34 -3.42
CA PRO A 644 -23.72 42.83 -3.93
C PRO A 644 -22.78 41.65 -4.20
N THR A 645 -22.19 41.66 -5.39
CA THR A 645 -21.34 40.57 -5.90
C THR A 645 -20.03 41.15 -6.45
N TRP A 646 -18.93 40.50 -6.09
CA TRP A 646 -17.59 40.83 -6.57
C TRP A 646 -17.01 39.60 -7.26
N GLU A 647 -16.43 39.78 -8.45
CA GLU A 647 -15.67 38.75 -9.15
C GLU A 647 -14.26 39.26 -9.48
N LEU A 648 -13.27 38.40 -9.26
CA LEU A 648 -11.85 38.65 -9.56
C LEU A 648 -11.27 37.47 -10.32
N THR A 649 -10.40 37.78 -11.27
CA THR A 649 -9.46 36.81 -11.85
C THR A 649 -8.05 37.22 -11.47
N LEU A 650 -7.29 36.33 -10.85
CA LEU A 650 -5.94 36.59 -10.36
C LEU A 650 -4.93 35.61 -10.97
N GLN A 651 -3.73 36.11 -11.26
CA GLN A 651 -2.57 35.32 -11.66
C GLN A 651 -1.59 35.22 -10.50
N ALA A 652 -1.28 34.02 -10.03
CA ALA A 652 -0.16 33.83 -9.11
C ALA A 652 1.17 33.86 -9.88
N LYS A 653 2.11 34.73 -9.48
CA LYS A 653 3.43 34.88 -10.12
C LYS A 653 4.34 33.67 -9.89
N ASN A 654 4.27 33.08 -8.69
CA ASN A 654 5.16 32.00 -8.26
C ASN A 654 4.53 30.60 -8.35
N HIS A 655 3.21 30.51 -8.54
CA HIS A 655 2.49 29.23 -8.47
C HIS A 655 1.90 28.78 -9.81
N TYR A 656 1.94 29.64 -10.85
CA TYR A 656 1.41 29.33 -12.19
C TYR A 656 -0.01 28.75 -12.13
N THR A 657 -0.79 29.36 -11.24
CA THR A 657 -2.19 29.05 -10.95
C THR A 657 -3.00 30.27 -11.30
N ARG A 658 -4.09 30.03 -12.04
CA ARG A 658 -5.14 31.01 -12.29
C ARG A 658 -6.21 30.87 -11.21
N GLU A 659 -6.42 31.93 -10.43
CA GLU A 659 -7.50 31.98 -9.44
C GLU A 659 -8.71 32.73 -10.02
N TYR A 660 -9.89 32.15 -9.87
CA TYR A 660 -11.18 32.79 -10.11
C TYR A 660 -11.90 32.88 -8.77
N ARG A 661 -12.26 34.09 -8.34
CA ARG A 661 -12.87 34.35 -7.04
C ARG A 661 -14.19 35.09 -7.24
N LYS A 662 -15.23 34.64 -6.55
CA LYS A 662 -16.53 35.30 -6.46
C LYS A 662 -16.93 35.45 -5.00
N ALA A 663 -17.38 36.63 -4.60
CA ALA A 663 -17.92 36.86 -3.27
C ALA A 663 -19.35 37.40 -3.36
N LEU A 664 -20.23 36.92 -2.48
CA LEU A 664 -21.58 37.47 -2.28
C LEU A 664 -21.83 37.66 -0.79
N ILE A 665 -22.49 38.74 -0.42
CA ILE A 665 -22.92 38.99 0.97
C ILE A 665 -24.44 38.92 1.03
N SER A 666 -24.97 38.11 1.95
CA SER A 666 -26.41 37.99 2.25
C SER A 666 -26.59 38.05 3.77
N GLY A 667 -27.16 39.13 4.28
CA GLY A 667 -27.22 39.38 5.72
C GLY A 667 -25.82 39.43 6.34
N GLN A 668 -25.62 38.71 7.43
CA GLN A 668 -24.36 38.61 8.18
C GLN A 668 -23.47 37.46 7.69
N LYS A 669 -23.67 36.99 6.45
CA LYS A 669 -22.88 35.92 5.84
C LYS A 669 -22.25 36.33 4.52
N ALA A 670 -20.98 35.98 4.36
CA ALA A 670 -20.24 36.07 3.11
C ALA A 670 -20.00 34.68 2.54
N TYR A 671 -20.34 34.51 1.26
CA TYR A 671 -20.08 33.31 0.48
C TYR A 671 -18.93 33.61 -0.48
N ILE A 672 -17.79 32.91 -0.31
CA ILE A 672 -16.60 33.06 -1.13
C ILE A 672 -16.41 31.80 -1.95
N ILE A 673 -16.54 31.91 -3.26
CA ILE A 673 -16.42 30.82 -4.23
C ILE A 673 -15.09 31.01 -4.97
N GLN A 674 -14.20 30.02 -4.91
CA GLN A 674 -12.87 30.09 -5.50
C GLN A 674 -12.58 28.87 -6.37
N ALA A 675 -12.04 29.09 -7.56
CA ALA A 675 -11.44 28.05 -8.38
C ALA A 675 -9.97 28.36 -8.63
N PHE A 676 -9.10 27.39 -8.39
CA PHE A 676 -7.66 27.45 -8.62
C PHE A 676 -7.33 26.45 -9.72
N LEU A 677 -6.95 26.95 -10.89
CA LEU A 677 -6.70 26.14 -12.07
C LEU A 677 -5.20 26.22 -12.42
N PRO A 678 -4.57 25.12 -12.88
CA PRO A 678 -3.31 25.24 -13.59
C PRO A 678 -3.46 26.24 -14.75
N GLU A 679 -2.42 27.02 -15.03
CA GLU A 679 -2.50 28.07 -16.06
C GLU A 679 -2.95 27.56 -17.44
N GLU A 680 -2.49 26.37 -17.83
CA GLU A 680 -2.90 25.67 -19.05
C GLU A 680 -4.41 25.34 -19.13
N MET A 681 -5.11 25.35 -18.00
CA MET A 681 -6.57 25.15 -17.91
C MET A 681 -7.36 26.47 -17.94
N ALA A 682 -6.70 27.64 -17.89
CA ALA A 682 -7.39 28.93 -17.82
C ALA A 682 -8.32 29.18 -19.02
N SER A 683 -7.96 28.67 -20.21
CA SER A 683 -8.75 28.81 -21.44
C SER A 683 -9.98 27.90 -21.51
N THR A 684 -10.11 26.91 -20.62
CA THR A 684 -11.20 25.92 -20.67
C THR A 684 -12.56 26.45 -20.19
N GLY A 685 -12.58 27.64 -19.58
CA GLY A 685 -13.79 28.21 -18.97
C GLY A 685 -14.24 27.55 -17.67
N TYR A 686 -13.49 26.58 -17.14
CA TYR A 686 -13.84 25.83 -15.93
C TYR A 686 -13.99 26.74 -14.71
N GLY A 687 -13.10 27.73 -14.55
CA GLY A 687 -13.18 28.71 -13.48
C GLY A 687 -14.52 29.46 -13.50
N GLN A 688 -14.86 30.07 -14.64
CA GLN A 688 -16.11 30.81 -14.79
C GLN A 688 -17.34 29.89 -14.66
N ARG A 689 -17.28 28.67 -15.20
CA ARG A 689 -18.36 27.68 -15.06
C ARG A 689 -18.64 27.36 -13.60
N PHE A 690 -17.61 27.21 -12.77
CA PHE A 690 -17.76 27.00 -11.33
C PHE A 690 -18.41 28.21 -10.65
N LEU A 691 -17.86 29.41 -10.84
CA LEU A 691 -18.41 30.65 -10.27
C LEU A 691 -19.89 30.87 -10.66
N ASN A 692 -20.22 30.63 -11.93
CA ASN A 692 -21.56 30.81 -12.48
C ASN A 692 -22.54 29.72 -12.06
N SER A 693 -22.08 28.62 -11.47
CA SER A 693 -22.95 27.52 -11.04
C SER A 693 -23.47 27.69 -9.61
N PHE A 694 -22.88 28.58 -8.82
CA PHE A 694 -23.30 28.83 -7.44
C PHE A 694 -24.70 29.45 -7.40
N ARG A 695 -25.59 28.88 -6.59
CA ARG A 695 -26.93 29.40 -6.34
C ARG A 695 -27.19 29.42 -4.83
N LEU A 696 -27.54 30.59 -4.33
CA LEU A 696 -28.07 30.73 -2.97
C LEU A 696 -29.55 30.29 -2.98
N LEU A 697 -29.92 29.38 -2.09
CA LEU A 697 -31.28 28.84 -1.97
C LEU A 697 -32.07 29.46 -0.80
N LYS A 698 -31.36 30.00 0.21
CA LYS A 698 -31.95 30.70 1.36
C LYS A 698 -31.28 32.06 1.50
N SER A 699 -32.06 33.14 1.34
CA SER A 699 -31.62 34.49 1.72
C SER A 699 -31.89 34.71 3.21
N GLU A 700 -30.90 35.18 3.95
CA GLU A 700 -31.13 35.65 5.31
C GLU A 700 -31.77 37.04 5.26
N ALA A 701 -32.94 37.19 5.87
CA ALA A 701 -33.52 38.50 6.11
C ALA A 701 -32.61 39.25 7.10
N MET A 702 -32.27 40.50 6.80
CA MET A 702 -31.68 41.38 7.79
C MET A 702 -32.64 41.47 8.97
N GLN A 703 -32.23 40.97 10.14
CA GLN A 703 -32.93 41.31 11.38
C GLN A 703 -32.75 42.81 11.58
N GLN A 704 -33.84 43.57 11.41
CA GLN A 704 -33.89 45.00 11.68
C GLN A 704 -33.78 45.29 13.18
#